data_AF-A0AAV1KRJ2-F1
#
_entry.id   AF-A0AAV1KRJ2-F1
#
_cell.length_a   1.000
_cell.length_b   1.000
_cell.length_c   1.000
_cell.angle_alpha   90.00
_cell.angle_beta   90.00
_cell.angle_gamma   90.00
#
_symmetry.space_group_name_H-M   'P 1'
#
loop_
_entity.id
_entity.type
_entity.pdbx_description
1 polymer ?
#
loop_
_entity_poly.entity_id
_entity_poly.type
_entity_poly.pdbx_seq_one_letter_code
_entity_poly.pdbx_strand_id
1 'polypeptide(L)'
;MEEKLNEMEQAGIITRTSTPYSSPLTFTLKKEGSIRVLLDARSINKKMVAETEKPPIQLDVLNSFHGANYITTIDLNNAYFQIPINKDGRKYTGFTFNGKSYVYNVLPQGLKTSVGSFSRAMNLILGPEVQEFCVNYLDDLAIITTGTLDKHLEHIDIVLSKLNKAGLTCNLQKCEFICKEIKMLGFIISTEGIKTDPDKIRAIQVFPAPKKIKQLRAFLGLCNFYRRFIPNYSESIIPLCELLKKGRKFKWSGKEQKAFDFIKQQFINTIQLHHPDFNKPYYLQTDCSGVGMAGVLYQIDDNNEMRILGYHSKALKGPELNWSITEQEFYAVISCIKKFETYLRGSKVIILTDHKALLFINNMKLFSGRVTRWILYIEQFNYEVQHISGRRNIVADVLSRYPPDGDLIQEDKNNSLEIAYTESEPNIELIEKLKSLSVYQLQDSESLAIIEKLKTLNTSIIKQNNKLKRYSLKNDVLYYKTNLQEVIYLPKALRQDIINQVHVEMGHQGPYKVIKYVRDRFFWKGLTKDIKNQLRACHLCQLSKKSNITYVGPCKSIITENIGDIVMADLYGPLVSGTFGYTFIFVIQDSFSKFIKLYPLKQSTAKSVVTKVKHFVEIIKPKAIMTDNGKQFVSNHWKQSMRDLNIKPIYTTVRNPRPNTTERVNKELSRLFRTLCHTNHKDWALILPKLEELYNNSYHNSTGFTPCEILYGESNEMSFDKVISKRKDKHNVEQIRQQVRKNLKEASRIRNTKFDKRNRLIKYNIGDLVKISRSSRSDADNKVMSKFNLAYEGPYVIAAVPFDNVYTLANPETNEIRGIFNAIHLLKYFK
;
A
#
# COMPACT_ATOMS: atom_id res chain seq x y z
N MET A 1 15.72 -8.21 28.87
CA MET A 1 16.77 -7.26 28.41
C MET A 1 17.61 -6.80 29.59
N GLU A 2 16.99 -6.32 30.66
CA GLU A 2 17.71 -5.96 31.90
C GLU A 2 18.55 -7.12 32.44
N GLU A 3 17.98 -8.34 32.52
CA GLU A 3 18.73 -9.56 32.83
C GLU A 3 19.95 -9.76 31.93
N LYS A 4 19.79 -9.59 30.60
CA LYS A 4 20.90 -9.76 29.65
C LYS A 4 21.99 -8.70 29.80
N LEU A 5 21.62 -7.47 30.16
CA LEU A 5 22.59 -6.42 30.44
C LEU A 5 23.33 -6.69 31.75
N ASN A 6 22.63 -7.19 32.77
CA ASN A 6 23.26 -7.63 34.01
C ASN A 6 24.25 -8.77 33.77
N GLU A 7 23.89 -9.77 32.95
CA GLU A 7 24.82 -10.83 32.52
C GLU A 7 26.06 -10.26 31.80
N MET A 8 25.86 -9.31 30.89
CA MET A 8 26.97 -8.69 30.14
C MET A 8 27.86 -7.82 31.03
N GLU A 9 27.30 -7.16 32.04
CA GLU A 9 28.04 -6.37 33.02
C GLU A 9 28.83 -7.28 33.97
N GLN A 10 28.22 -8.36 34.47
CA GLN A 10 28.89 -9.38 35.28
C GLN A 10 30.01 -10.09 34.51
N ALA A 11 29.80 -10.36 33.22
CA ALA A 11 30.82 -10.93 32.34
C ALA A 11 31.89 -9.92 31.89
N GLY A 12 31.82 -8.65 32.33
CA GLY A 12 32.79 -7.60 31.98
C GLY A 12 32.74 -7.14 30.52
N ILE A 13 31.73 -7.54 29.74
CA ILE A 13 31.53 -7.14 28.34
C ILE A 13 31.20 -5.65 28.25
N ILE A 14 30.39 -5.17 29.20
CA ILE A 14 30.02 -3.76 29.35
C ILE A 14 30.36 -3.26 30.76
N THR A 15 30.49 -1.95 30.91
CA THR A 15 30.67 -1.30 32.21
C THR A 15 29.79 -0.07 32.32
N ARG A 16 29.10 0.07 33.45
CA ARG A 16 28.36 1.29 33.78
C ARG A 16 29.33 2.45 33.98
N THR A 17 29.21 3.47 33.15
CA THR A 17 30.03 4.69 33.24
C THR A 17 29.36 5.86 32.54
N SER A 18 29.77 7.08 32.88
CA SER A 18 29.33 8.27 32.16
C SER A 18 30.09 8.42 30.85
N THR A 19 29.38 8.73 29.77
CA THR A 19 29.98 8.99 28.46
C THR A 19 29.18 10.08 27.73
N PRO A 20 29.86 11.03 27.05
CA PRO A 20 29.18 12.04 26.24
C PRO A 20 28.66 11.48 24.90
N TYR A 21 28.96 10.22 24.57
CA TYR A 21 28.49 9.55 23.35
C TYR A 21 27.44 8.50 23.71
N SER A 22 26.26 8.59 23.10
CA SER A 22 25.21 7.59 23.27
C SER A 22 24.66 7.15 21.92
N SER A 23 24.88 5.88 21.62
CA SER A 23 24.26 5.13 20.54
C SER A 23 23.09 4.31 21.10
N PRO A 24 21.92 4.30 20.45
CA PRO A 24 20.81 3.45 20.87
C PRO A 24 21.20 1.97 20.93
N LEU A 25 20.62 1.25 21.89
CA LEU A 25 20.75 -0.20 21.98
C LEU A 25 19.52 -0.88 21.37
N THR A 26 19.71 -1.96 20.63
CA THR A 26 18.64 -2.82 20.11
C THR A 26 18.92 -4.27 20.46
N PHE A 27 17.88 -5.09 20.39
CA PHE A 27 17.96 -6.52 20.64
C PHE A 27 17.29 -7.32 19.51
N THR A 28 17.79 -8.52 19.29
CA THR A 28 17.21 -9.53 18.39
C THR A 28 17.02 -10.83 19.17
N LEU A 29 16.01 -11.62 18.81
CA LEU A 29 15.84 -12.97 19.35
C LEU A 29 16.56 -13.95 18.40
N LYS A 30 17.41 -14.83 18.95
CA LYS A 30 17.95 -15.99 18.24
C LYS A 30 16.83 -17.00 18.00
N LYS A 31 17.03 -17.93 17.04
CA LYS A 31 16.06 -19.02 16.75
C LYS A 31 15.73 -19.84 18.01
N GLU A 32 16.67 -19.90 18.93
CA GLU A 32 16.62 -20.62 20.20
C GLU A 32 15.96 -19.80 21.35
N GLY A 33 15.45 -18.60 21.06
CA GLY A 33 14.78 -17.73 22.03
C GLY A 33 15.69 -16.77 22.81
N SER A 34 17.01 -16.98 22.79
CA SER A 34 17.96 -16.11 23.51
C SER A 34 18.11 -14.71 22.90
N ILE A 35 18.38 -13.71 23.73
CA ILE A 35 18.47 -12.30 23.34
C ILE A 35 19.91 -11.95 22.89
N ARG A 36 20.05 -11.40 21.68
CA ARG A 36 21.29 -10.83 21.13
C ARG A 36 21.21 -9.31 21.13
N VAL A 37 22.08 -8.68 21.90
CA VAL A 37 22.18 -7.21 22.04
C VAL A 37 23.06 -6.64 20.94
N LEU A 38 22.62 -5.55 20.31
CA LEU A 38 23.28 -4.88 19.19
C LEU A 38 23.35 -3.37 19.45
N LEU A 39 24.51 -2.77 19.19
CA LEU A 39 24.71 -1.34 19.28
C LEU A 39 24.33 -0.66 17.95
N ASP A 40 23.48 0.36 17.97
CA ASP A 40 23.20 1.20 16.80
C ASP A 40 24.36 2.16 16.54
N ALA A 41 25.36 1.65 15.83
CA ALA A 41 26.59 2.35 15.52
C ALA A 41 26.52 3.24 14.27
N ARG A 42 25.34 3.48 13.66
CA ARG A 42 25.24 4.19 12.37
C ARG A 42 25.87 5.58 12.38
N SER A 43 25.57 6.36 13.42
CA SER A 43 26.11 7.71 13.60
C SER A 43 27.61 7.72 13.77
N ILE A 44 28.18 6.67 14.38
CA ILE A 44 29.61 6.59 14.64
C ILE A 44 30.38 5.98 13.47
N ASN A 45 29.82 4.97 12.79
CA ASN A 45 30.39 4.37 11.59
C ASN A 45 30.65 5.42 10.50
N LYS A 46 29.78 6.42 10.34
CA LYS A 46 29.98 7.55 9.41
C LYS A 46 31.20 8.41 9.74
N LYS A 47 31.61 8.47 11.00
CA LYS A 47 32.72 9.32 11.49
C LYS A 47 34.02 8.55 11.69
N MET A 48 33.95 7.23 11.83
CA MET A 48 35.12 6.38 11.96
C MET A 48 35.90 6.32 10.65
N VAL A 49 37.20 6.07 10.72
CA VAL A 49 38.01 5.69 9.55
C VAL A 49 37.75 4.20 9.26
N ALA A 50 37.72 3.80 7.98
CA ALA A 50 37.56 2.40 7.63
C ALA A 50 38.85 1.63 7.93
N GLU A 51 38.73 0.43 8.48
CA GLU A 51 39.88 -0.47 8.68
C GLU A 51 40.28 -1.06 7.31
N THR A 52 41.58 -1.10 7.03
CA THR A 52 42.11 -1.58 5.74
C THR A 52 42.43 -3.06 5.75
N GLU A 53 42.66 -3.65 6.93
CA GLU A 53 42.82 -5.10 7.07
C GLU A 53 41.49 -5.81 6.79
N LYS A 54 41.55 -6.71 5.81
CA LYS A 54 40.42 -7.50 5.36
C LYS A 54 40.63 -8.96 5.77
N PRO A 55 39.53 -9.71 6.00
CA PRO A 55 39.64 -11.16 6.06
C PRO A 55 40.28 -11.69 4.76
N PRO A 56 40.93 -12.87 4.81
CA PRO A 56 41.55 -13.46 3.64
C PRO A 56 40.54 -13.64 2.51
N ILE A 57 41.03 -13.44 1.28
CA ILE A 57 40.24 -13.57 0.06
C ILE A 57 39.69 -14.99 0.00
N GLN A 58 38.37 -15.15 -0.12
CA GLN A 58 37.75 -16.46 -0.04
C GLN A 58 38.22 -17.42 -1.15
N LEU A 59 38.74 -16.92 -2.28
CA LEU A 59 39.39 -17.78 -3.29
C LEU A 59 40.68 -18.40 -2.77
N ASP A 60 41.50 -17.63 -2.05
CA ASP A 60 42.74 -18.12 -1.43
C ASP A 60 42.43 -19.12 -0.32
N VAL A 61 41.40 -18.82 0.47
CA VAL A 61 40.83 -19.75 1.45
C VAL A 61 40.41 -21.04 0.76
N LEU A 62 39.61 -20.97 -0.30
CA LEU A 62 39.14 -22.15 -1.05
C LEU A 62 40.29 -22.94 -1.71
N ASN A 63 41.28 -22.26 -2.27
CA ASN A 63 42.46 -22.88 -2.88
C ASN A 63 43.30 -23.64 -1.84
N SER A 64 43.34 -23.18 -0.59
CA SER A 64 44.04 -23.89 0.50
C SER A 64 43.42 -25.25 0.85
N PHE A 65 42.17 -25.52 0.47
CA PHE A 65 41.52 -26.82 0.68
C PHE A 65 41.84 -27.86 -0.41
N HIS A 66 42.52 -27.46 -1.49
CA HIS A 66 42.82 -28.37 -2.58
C HIS A 66 43.78 -29.48 -2.12
N GLY A 67 43.34 -30.74 -2.23
CA GLY A 67 44.13 -31.91 -1.81
C GLY A 67 44.07 -32.25 -0.32
N ALA A 68 43.22 -31.57 0.47
CA ALA A 68 43.01 -31.87 1.88
C ALA A 68 42.47 -33.30 2.10
N ASN A 69 42.98 -34.00 3.12
CA ASN A 69 42.49 -35.32 3.52
C ASN A 69 41.55 -35.24 4.74
N TYR A 70 41.81 -34.30 5.65
CA TYR A 70 41.03 -34.10 6.87
C TYR A 70 40.76 -32.62 7.09
N ILE A 71 39.52 -32.32 7.50
CA ILE A 71 39.04 -30.95 7.73
C ILE A 71 38.37 -30.87 9.11
N THR A 72 38.70 -29.84 9.89
CA THR A 72 38.05 -29.55 11.17
C THR A 72 37.64 -28.08 11.22
N THR A 73 36.43 -27.78 11.64
CA THR A 73 35.93 -26.41 11.84
C THR A 73 35.74 -26.11 13.32
N ILE A 74 36.21 -24.95 13.77
CA ILE A 74 36.08 -24.46 15.14
C ILE A 74 35.29 -23.15 15.12
N ASP A 75 34.11 -23.14 15.78
CA ASP A 75 33.26 -21.96 15.98
C ASP A 75 33.64 -21.28 17.31
N LEU A 76 33.91 -19.97 17.29
CA LEU A 76 34.25 -19.20 18.49
C LEU A 76 33.00 -18.62 19.19
N ASN A 77 32.95 -18.72 20.52
CA ASN A 77 31.82 -18.22 21.32
C ASN A 77 31.69 -16.70 21.25
N ASN A 78 30.70 -16.18 20.52
CA ASN A 78 30.49 -14.73 20.38
C ASN A 78 31.79 -13.97 20.06
N ALA A 79 32.55 -14.43 19.07
CA ALA A 79 33.96 -14.09 18.81
C ALA A 79 34.34 -12.62 19.06
N TYR A 80 33.54 -11.65 18.59
CA TYR A 80 33.78 -10.22 18.83
C TYR A 80 33.88 -9.83 20.32
N PHE A 81 33.05 -10.40 21.20
CA PHE A 81 33.06 -10.07 22.62
C PHE A 81 34.30 -10.61 23.36
N GLN A 82 35.13 -11.41 22.69
CA GLN A 82 36.37 -11.90 23.26
C GLN A 82 37.56 -10.95 22.98
N ILE A 83 37.39 -9.98 22.07
CA ILE A 83 38.45 -9.05 21.69
C ILE A 83 38.28 -7.72 22.45
N PRO A 84 39.27 -7.29 23.26
CA PRO A 84 39.18 -6.07 24.04
C PRO A 84 39.30 -4.79 23.19
N ILE A 85 38.58 -3.74 23.61
CA ILE A 85 38.72 -2.39 23.07
C ILE A 85 39.70 -1.60 23.94
N ASN A 86 40.58 -0.84 23.27
CA ASN A 86 41.43 0.16 23.91
C ASN A 86 40.59 1.09 24.80
N LYS A 87 41.05 1.35 26.04
CA LYS A 87 40.34 2.17 27.05
C LYS A 87 39.84 3.51 26.49
N ASP A 88 40.63 4.20 25.67
CA ASP A 88 40.25 5.49 25.09
C ASP A 88 39.13 5.39 24.04
N GLY A 89 39.04 4.24 23.38
CA GLY A 89 38.02 3.93 22.38
C GLY A 89 36.66 3.58 22.98
N ARG A 90 36.60 3.14 24.25
CA ARG A 90 35.37 2.65 24.88
C ARG A 90 34.30 3.73 25.01
N LYS A 91 34.69 4.99 25.25
CA LYS A 91 33.72 6.10 25.37
C LYS A 91 32.81 6.24 24.14
N TYR A 92 33.30 5.84 22.96
CA TYR A 92 32.59 5.92 21.69
C TYR A 92 31.55 4.81 21.49
N THR A 93 31.61 3.73 22.26
CA THR A 93 30.65 2.62 22.22
C THR A 93 29.51 2.79 23.23
N GLY A 94 29.35 4.01 23.74
CA GLY A 94 28.41 4.35 24.79
C GLY A 94 26.95 4.14 24.39
N PHE A 95 26.12 3.70 25.33
CA PHE A 95 24.67 3.58 25.18
C PHE A 95 23.94 3.83 26.49
N THR A 96 22.66 4.18 26.39
CA THR A 96 21.80 4.45 27.55
C THR A 96 20.64 3.47 27.65
N PHE A 97 20.41 2.91 28.84
CA PHE A 97 19.27 2.05 29.16
C PHE A 97 18.69 2.42 30.54
N ASN A 98 17.38 2.66 30.63
CA ASN A 98 16.68 3.07 31.87
C ASN A 98 17.39 4.22 32.62
N GLY A 99 17.87 5.24 31.90
CA GLY A 99 18.56 6.40 32.49
C GLY A 99 19.99 6.13 32.97
N LYS A 100 20.52 4.90 32.78
CA LYS A 100 21.91 4.53 33.09
C LYS A 100 22.74 4.47 31.81
N SER A 101 23.98 4.95 31.87
CA SER A 101 24.93 4.93 30.76
C SER A 101 25.93 3.78 30.91
N TYR A 102 26.25 3.14 29.81
CA TYR A 102 27.15 1.99 29.72
C TYR A 102 28.09 2.17 28.52
N VAL A 103 29.27 1.55 28.58
CA VAL A 103 30.21 1.42 27.44
C VAL A 103 30.59 -0.04 27.26
N TYR A 104 30.97 -0.43 26.04
CA TYR A 104 31.54 -1.74 25.77
C TYR A 104 33.04 -1.76 26.09
N ASN A 105 33.49 -2.81 26.78
CA ASN A 105 34.92 -3.09 27.02
C ASN A 105 35.56 -3.92 25.91
N VAL A 106 34.74 -4.64 25.14
CA VAL A 106 35.11 -5.60 24.08
C VAL A 106 34.38 -5.23 22.79
N LEU A 107 34.82 -5.73 21.63
CA LEU A 107 34.26 -5.32 20.33
C LEU A 107 32.75 -5.56 20.28
N PRO A 108 31.91 -4.51 20.18
CA PRO A 108 30.49 -4.71 19.95
C PRO A 108 30.25 -5.09 18.49
N GLN A 109 29.15 -5.80 18.30
CA GLN A 109 28.61 -6.05 16.97
C GLN A 109 27.90 -4.79 16.48
N GLY A 110 28.22 -4.37 15.24
CA GLY A 110 27.64 -3.19 14.59
C GLY A 110 28.65 -2.10 14.21
N LEU A 111 29.86 -2.08 14.79
CA LEU A 111 30.90 -1.16 14.34
C LEU A 111 31.51 -1.63 13.02
N LYS A 112 31.75 -0.70 12.10
CA LYS A 112 32.33 -1.02 10.79
C LYS A 112 33.76 -1.56 10.86
N THR A 113 34.48 -1.32 11.95
CA THR A 113 35.86 -1.77 12.16
C THR A 113 35.96 -3.10 12.90
N SER A 114 34.87 -3.60 13.49
CA SER A 114 34.91 -4.82 14.32
C SER A 114 35.45 -6.03 13.55
N VAL A 115 35.08 -6.17 12.28
CA VAL A 115 35.53 -7.29 11.42
C VAL A 115 37.04 -7.25 11.18
N GLY A 116 37.56 -6.10 10.74
CA GLY A 116 39.00 -5.96 10.48
C GLY A 116 39.83 -6.08 11.77
N SER A 117 39.37 -5.49 12.87
CA SER A 117 40.02 -5.62 14.18
C SER A 117 40.04 -7.06 14.70
N PHE A 118 38.96 -7.82 14.47
CA PHE A 118 38.90 -9.24 14.81
C PHE A 118 39.88 -10.05 13.95
N SER A 119 39.88 -9.82 12.62
CA SER A 119 40.81 -10.48 11.71
C SER A 119 42.27 -10.24 12.11
N ARG A 120 42.62 -8.99 12.47
CA ARG A 120 43.95 -8.64 12.98
C ARG A 120 44.32 -9.42 14.23
N ALA A 121 43.42 -9.46 15.20
CA ALA A 121 43.64 -10.14 16.46
C ALA A 121 43.89 -11.65 16.24
N MET A 122 43.08 -12.29 15.39
CA MET A 122 43.25 -13.70 15.07
C MET A 122 44.56 -13.99 14.33
N ASN A 123 44.97 -13.13 13.40
CA ASN A 123 46.26 -13.27 12.72
C ASN A 123 47.44 -13.20 13.71
N LEU A 124 47.35 -12.32 14.72
CA LEU A 124 48.35 -12.21 15.78
C LEU A 124 48.37 -13.42 16.72
N ILE A 125 47.20 -13.97 17.06
CA ILE A 125 47.06 -15.13 17.98
C ILE A 125 47.55 -16.42 17.30
N LEU A 126 47.13 -16.65 16.06
CA LEU A 126 47.46 -17.87 15.33
C LEU A 126 48.92 -17.84 14.85
N GLY A 127 49.42 -16.67 14.45
CA GLY A 127 50.78 -16.52 13.94
C GLY A 127 50.98 -17.14 12.55
N PRO A 128 52.13 -16.87 11.91
CA PRO A 128 52.39 -17.29 10.53
C PRO A 128 52.46 -18.82 10.35
N GLU A 129 52.98 -19.54 11.34
CA GLU A 129 53.11 -21.02 11.32
C GLU A 129 51.77 -21.75 11.17
N VAL A 130 50.67 -21.16 11.66
CA VAL A 130 49.34 -21.75 11.62
C VAL A 130 48.63 -21.41 10.31
N GLN A 131 49.04 -20.36 9.60
CA GLN A 131 48.42 -19.96 8.33
C GLN A 131 48.66 -20.97 7.20
N GLU A 132 49.64 -21.86 7.35
CA GLU A 132 49.90 -22.94 6.39
C GLU A 132 48.82 -24.02 6.36
N PHE A 133 48.13 -24.24 7.49
CA PHE A 133 47.18 -25.35 7.64
C PHE A 133 45.88 -24.96 8.33
N CYS A 134 45.71 -23.70 8.73
CA CYS A 134 44.48 -23.19 9.30
C CYS A 134 44.11 -21.86 8.65
N VAL A 135 42.87 -21.79 8.20
CA VAL A 135 42.31 -20.59 7.61
C VAL A 135 41.30 -19.99 8.57
N ASN A 136 41.52 -18.71 8.87
CA ASN A 136 40.59 -17.91 9.63
C ASN A 136 39.64 -17.16 8.69
N TYR A 137 38.34 -17.47 8.77
CA TYR A 137 37.31 -16.69 8.10
C TYR A 137 36.26 -16.21 9.12
N LEU A 138 36.48 -15.01 9.64
CA LEU A 138 35.61 -14.40 10.65
C LEU A 138 35.45 -15.30 11.88
N ASP A 139 34.23 -15.67 12.25
CA ASP A 139 33.96 -16.40 13.49
C ASP A 139 34.30 -17.91 13.36
N ASP A 140 34.63 -18.39 12.15
CA ASP A 140 34.92 -19.79 11.82
C ASP A 140 36.42 -19.99 11.50
N LEU A 141 37.06 -20.91 12.22
CA LEU A 141 38.41 -21.39 11.93
C LEU A 141 38.34 -22.74 11.24
N ALA A 142 38.96 -22.88 10.08
CA ALA A 142 39.04 -24.14 9.36
C ALA A 142 40.46 -24.68 9.37
N ILE A 143 40.67 -25.83 9.98
CA ILE A 143 41.93 -26.56 10.01
C ILE A 143 41.90 -27.59 8.88
N ILE A 144 42.93 -27.58 8.06
CA ILE A 144 43.05 -28.34 6.83
C ILE A 144 44.34 -29.13 6.91
N THR A 145 44.31 -30.42 6.62
CA THR A 145 45.54 -31.22 6.66
C THR A 145 45.61 -32.20 5.52
N THR A 146 46.76 -32.20 4.87
CA THR A 146 47.19 -33.19 3.88
C THR A 146 48.06 -34.24 4.56
N GLY A 147 47.87 -35.51 4.21
CA GLY A 147 48.60 -36.64 4.79
C GLY A 147 47.78 -37.44 5.82
N THR A 148 48.35 -37.68 6.99
CA THR A 148 47.80 -38.61 8.00
C THR A 148 46.87 -37.95 9.00
N LEU A 149 46.05 -38.77 9.67
CA LEU A 149 45.18 -38.32 10.75
C LEU A 149 45.99 -37.76 11.93
N ASP A 150 47.12 -38.38 12.27
CA ASP A 150 47.97 -37.95 13.39
C ASP A 150 48.46 -36.50 13.20
N LYS A 151 48.85 -36.14 11.98
CA LYS A 151 49.23 -34.77 11.64
C LYS A 151 48.05 -33.79 11.79
N HIS A 152 46.83 -34.24 11.47
CA HIS A 152 45.65 -33.41 11.65
C HIS A 152 45.32 -33.19 13.13
N LEU A 153 45.50 -34.21 13.97
CA LEU A 153 45.35 -34.09 15.42
C LEU A 153 46.39 -33.13 16.02
N GLU A 154 47.64 -33.17 15.55
CA GLU A 154 48.69 -32.22 15.93
C GLU A 154 48.30 -30.78 15.55
N HIS A 155 47.81 -30.55 14.34
CA HIS A 155 47.33 -29.24 13.90
C HIS A 155 46.15 -28.71 14.74
N ILE A 156 45.21 -29.59 15.10
CA ILE A 156 44.10 -29.26 16.00
C ILE A 156 44.65 -28.84 17.37
N ASP A 157 45.61 -29.59 17.93
CA ASP A 157 46.21 -29.29 19.23
C ASP A 157 46.97 -27.96 19.23
N ILE A 158 47.72 -27.66 18.17
CA ILE A 158 48.42 -26.37 18.00
C ILE A 158 47.43 -25.20 18.01
N VAL A 159 46.35 -25.31 17.22
CA VAL A 159 45.34 -24.25 17.12
C VAL A 159 44.61 -24.07 18.44
N LEU A 160 44.12 -25.15 19.05
CA LEU A 160 43.42 -25.09 20.34
C LEU A 160 44.33 -24.57 21.46
N SER A 161 45.61 -24.96 21.46
CA SER A 161 46.60 -24.46 22.42
C SER A 161 46.83 -22.95 22.30
N LYS A 162 46.89 -22.42 21.07
CA LYS A 162 47.02 -20.97 20.83
C LYS A 162 45.77 -20.20 21.25
N LEU A 163 44.59 -20.72 20.92
CA LEU A 163 43.32 -20.13 21.36
C LEU A 163 43.23 -20.11 22.89
N ASN A 164 43.61 -21.21 23.55
CA ASN A 164 43.62 -21.31 25.01
C ASN A 164 44.62 -20.33 25.64
N LYS A 165 45.83 -20.20 25.10
CA LYS A 165 46.83 -19.21 25.56
C LYS A 165 46.34 -17.77 25.41
N ALA A 166 45.55 -17.48 24.38
CA ALA A 166 44.92 -16.17 24.17
C ALA A 166 43.65 -15.94 24.99
N GLY A 167 43.18 -16.95 25.75
CA GLY A 167 41.94 -16.89 26.53
C GLY A 167 40.66 -16.93 25.68
N LEU A 168 40.75 -17.41 24.43
CA LEU A 168 39.60 -17.57 23.55
C LEU A 168 38.83 -18.86 23.86
N THR A 169 37.51 -18.81 23.72
CA THR A 169 36.59 -19.91 24.00
C THR A 169 35.80 -20.31 22.75
N CYS A 170 35.55 -21.61 22.60
CA CYS A 170 34.91 -22.21 21.44
C CYS A 170 33.51 -22.75 21.76
N ASN A 171 32.62 -22.77 20.76
CA ASN A 171 31.30 -23.37 20.84
C ASN A 171 31.33 -24.82 20.35
N LEU A 172 31.55 -25.76 21.28
CA LEU A 172 31.72 -27.16 20.95
C LEU A 172 30.55 -27.76 20.14
N GLN A 173 29.31 -27.32 20.37
CA GLN A 173 28.12 -27.84 19.64
C GLN A 173 28.11 -27.49 18.15
N LYS A 174 28.89 -26.51 17.73
CA LYS A 174 28.98 -26.04 16.35
C LYS A 174 30.30 -26.37 15.67
N CYS A 175 31.28 -26.87 16.43
CA CYS A 175 32.52 -27.37 15.85
C CYS A 175 32.26 -28.71 15.15
N GLU A 176 32.85 -28.91 13.98
CA GLU A 176 32.83 -30.19 13.26
C GLU A 176 34.26 -30.72 13.16
N PHE A 177 34.52 -31.92 13.66
CA PHE A 177 35.87 -32.49 13.74
C PHE A 177 36.07 -33.61 12.73
N ILE A 178 37.23 -33.61 12.07
CA ILE A 178 37.74 -34.72 11.24
C ILE A 178 36.73 -35.13 10.15
N CYS A 179 36.24 -34.14 9.41
CA CYS A 179 35.29 -34.31 8.32
C CYS A 179 36.00 -34.52 6.98
N LYS A 180 35.36 -35.28 6.08
CA LYS A 180 35.77 -35.42 4.67
C LYS A 180 35.15 -34.36 3.76
N GLU A 181 34.02 -33.82 4.18
CA GLU A 181 33.36 -32.70 3.54
C GLU A 181 32.81 -31.75 4.60
N ILE A 182 32.90 -30.45 4.34
CA ILE A 182 32.32 -29.42 5.19
C ILE A 182 31.56 -28.42 4.34
N LYS A 183 30.54 -27.79 4.93
CA LYS A 183 29.84 -26.66 4.33
C LYS A 183 30.46 -25.36 4.83
N MET A 184 31.27 -24.71 3.99
CA MET A 184 31.92 -23.46 4.37
C MET A 184 31.81 -22.42 3.25
N LEU A 185 31.57 -21.17 3.64
CA LEU A 185 31.49 -20.03 2.73
C LEU A 185 30.46 -20.16 1.58
N GLY A 186 29.46 -21.02 1.76
CA GLY A 186 28.44 -21.34 0.75
C GLY A 186 28.90 -22.38 -0.29
N PHE A 187 30.00 -23.08 -0.05
CA PHE A 187 30.48 -24.20 -0.85
C PHE A 187 30.44 -25.48 -0.01
N ILE A 188 30.31 -26.62 -0.69
CA ILE A 188 30.61 -27.92 -0.12
C ILE A 188 32.07 -28.19 -0.50
N ILE A 189 32.94 -28.13 0.49
CA ILE A 189 34.36 -28.38 0.32
C ILE A 189 34.59 -29.82 0.70
N SER A 190 35.06 -30.64 -0.23
CA SER A 190 35.42 -32.03 0.03
C SER A 190 36.86 -32.32 -0.41
N THR A 191 37.36 -33.49 -0.01
CA THR A 191 38.65 -34.02 -0.46
C THR A 191 38.75 -34.19 -1.98
N GLU A 192 37.63 -34.17 -2.71
CA GLU A 192 37.56 -34.28 -4.19
C GLU A 192 37.54 -32.92 -4.90
N GLY A 193 37.36 -31.82 -4.16
CA GLY A 193 37.28 -30.46 -4.70
C GLY A 193 36.14 -29.63 -4.12
N ILE A 194 35.88 -28.49 -4.76
CA ILE A 194 34.90 -27.51 -4.30
C ILE A 194 33.63 -27.65 -5.14
N LYS A 195 32.53 -28.08 -4.52
CA LYS A 195 31.21 -28.16 -5.15
C LYS A 195 30.37 -26.96 -4.73
N THR A 196 29.66 -26.35 -5.67
CA THR A 196 28.69 -25.30 -5.33
C THR A 196 27.51 -25.88 -4.58
N ASP A 197 27.12 -25.22 -3.48
CA ASP A 197 25.95 -25.60 -2.69
C ASP A 197 24.69 -25.72 -3.58
N PRO A 198 24.06 -26.92 -3.67
CA PRO A 198 22.87 -27.15 -4.50
C PRO A 198 21.72 -26.17 -4.21
N ASP A 199 21.67 -25.62 -3.00
CA ASP A 199 20.66 -24.61 -2.63
C ASP A 199 20.74 -23.32 -3.47
N LYS A 200 21.85 -23.05 -4.17
CA LYS A 200 22.05 -21.82 -4.98
C LYS A 200 21.35 -21.82 -6.34
N ILE A 201 20.97 -23.01 -6.83
CA ILE A 201 20.25 -23.19 -8.11
C ILE A 201 18.83 -23.73 -7.92
N ARG A 202 18.47 -24.07 -6.68
CA ARG A 202 17.18 -24.63 -6.29
C ARG A 202 15.98 -23.83 -6.82
N ALA A 203 16.07 -22.50 -6.84
CA ALA A 203 15.00 -21.62 -7.33
C ALA A 203 14.61 -21.92 -8.80
N ILE A 204 15.58 -22.33 -9.62
CA ILE A 204 15.35 -22.70 -11.01
C ILE A 204 15.03 -24.20 -11.14
N GLN A 205 15.69 -25.05 -10.35
CA GLN A 205 15.43 -26.50 -10.33
C GLN A 205 13.98 -26.85 -9.99
N VAL A 206 13.32 -26.04 -9.15
CA VAL A 206 11.94 -26.30 -8.70
C VAL A 206 10.92 -25.43 -9.45
N PHE A 207 11.33 -24.69 -10.49
CA PHE A 207 10.41 -23.83 -11.25
C PHE A 207 9.23 -24.64 -11.86
N PRO A 208 7.97 -24.23 -11.63
CA PRO A 208 6.79 -25.00 -12.02
C PRO A 208 6.49 -24.90 -13.52
N ALA A 209 5.92 -25.98 -14.10
CA ALA A 209 5.48 -25.99 -15.49
C ALA A 209 4.34 -24.98 -15.74
N PRO A 210 4.42 -24.13 -16.79
CA PRO A 210 3.38 -23.17 -17.13
C PRO A 210 2.00 -23.78 -17.43
N LYS A 211 0.96 -23.32 -16.73
CA LYS A 211 -0.45 -23.70 -16.95
C LYS A 211 -1.24 -22.68 -17.77
N LYS A 212 -0.68 -21.48 -18.03
CA LYS A 212 -1.32 -20.39 -18.77
C LYS A 212 -0.30 -19.63 -19.63
N ILE A 213 -0.77 -18.96 -20.70
CA ILE A 213 0.05 -18.14 -21.63
C ILE A 213 0.92 -17.11 -20.88
N LYS A 214 0.41 -16.49 -19.82
CA LYS A 214 1.17 -15.49 -19.03
C LYS A 214 2.37 -16.11 -18.31
N GLN A 215 2.20 -17.30 -17.72
CA GLN A 215 3.28 -18.05 -17.07
C GLN A 215 4.32 -18.51 -18.10
N LEU A 216 3.85 -18.94 -19.27
CA LEU A 216 4.73 -19.34 -20.37
C LEU A 216 5.55 -18.16 -20.90
N ARG A 217 4.96 -16.97 -21.03
CA ARG A 217 5.68 -15.74 -21.38
C ARG A 217 6.70 -15.34 -20.33
N ALA A 218 6.40 -15.52 -19.04
CA ALA A 218 7.36 -15.25 -17.96
C ALA A 218 8.55 -16.21 -18.01
N PHE A 219 8.30 -17.51 -18.18
CA PHE A 219 9.35 -18.52 -18.35
C PHE A 219 10.21 -18.27 -19.61
N LEU A 220 9.58 -17.98 -20.75
CA LEU A 220 10.30 -17.64 -21.98
C LEU A 220 11.06 -16.31 -21.86
N GLY A 221 10.55 -15.34 -21.10
CA GLY A 221 11.25 -14.09 -20.77
C GLY A 221 12.52 -14.34 -19.96
N LEU A 222 12.45 -15.22 -18.96
CA LEU A 222 13.61 -15.69 -18.20
C LEU A 222 14.61 -16.40 -19.13
N CYS A 223 14.16 -17.36 -19.94
CA CYS A 223 15.03 -18.11 -20.85
C CYS A 223 15.68 -17.22 -21.93
N ASN A 224 14.97 -16.20 -22.41
CA ASN A 224 15.48 -15.29 -23.44
C ASN A 224 16.65 -14.44 -22.94
N PHE A 225 16.70 -14.14 -21.64
CA PHE A 225 17.86 -13.48 -21.02
C PHE A 225 19.14 -14.33 -21.17
N TYR A 226 19.00 -15.66 -21.11
CA TYR A 226 20.11 -16.62 -21.17
C TYR A 226 20.24 -17.34 -22.52
N ARG A 227 19.54 -16.87 -23.57
CA ARG A 227 19.51 -17.54 -24.89
C ARG A 227 20.89 -17.83 -25.48
N ARG A 228 21.88 -16.97 -25.18
CA ARG A 228 23.24 -17.05 -25.72
C ARG A 228 24.02 -18.27 -25.22
N PHE A 229 23.53 -18.87 -24.15
CA PHE A 229 24.18 -19.98 -23.45
C PHE A 229 23.53 -21.33 -23.77
N ILE A 230 22.32 -21.34 -24.35
CA ILE A 230 21.60 -22.57 -24.66
C ILE A 230 21.85 -22.95 -26.13
N PRO A 231 22.57 -24.06 -26.42
CA PRO A 231 22.74 -24.53 -27.79
C PRO A 231 21.39 -24.83 -28.44
N ASN A 232 21.22 -24.43 -29.70
CA ASN A 232 19.99 -24.63 -30.47
C ASN A 232 18.71 -24.11 -29.79
N TYR A 233 18.83 -23.07 -28.96
CA TYR A 233 17.72 -22.47 -28.20
C TYR A 233 16.47 -22.20 -29.03
N SER A 234 16.65 -21.65 -30.24
CA SER A 234 15.56 -21.31 -31.16
C SER A 234 14.71 -22.50 -31.55
N GLU A 235 15.31 -23.70 -31.68
CA GLU A 235 14.61 -24.94 -32.01
C GLU A 235 13.94 -25.54 -30.77
N SER A 236 14.61 -25.49 -29.63
CA SER A 236 14.12 -26.05 -28.36
C SER A 236 12.86 -25.35 -27.84
N ILE A 237 12.69 -24.05 -28.14
CA ILE A 237 11.51 -23.28 -27.71
C ILE A 237 10.33 -23.37 -28.68
N ILE A 238 10.48 -23.98 -29.88
CA ILE A 238 9.40 -24.03 -30.89
C ILE A 238 8.08 -24.57 -30.30
N PRO A 239 8.06 -25.71 -29.58
CA PRO A 239 6.84 -26.24 -28.98
C PRO A 239 6.18 -25.28 -27.98
N LEU A 240 6.99 -24.47 -27.30
CA LEU A 240 6.53 -23.47 -26.32
C LEU A 240 6.03 -22.19 -27.01
N CYS A 241 6.73 -21.67 -28.01
CA CYS A 241 6.32 -20.51 -28.80
C CYS A 241 5.03 -20.77 -29.59
N GLU A 242 4.80 -22.01 -30.00
CA GLU A 242 3.60 -22.48 -30.65
C GLU A 242 2.32 -22.25 -29.83
N LEU A 243 2.41 -22.31 -28.50
CA LEU A 243 1.33 -22.00 -27.56
C LEU A 243 1.05 -20.49 -27.39
N LEU A 244 1.91 -19.62 -27.95
CA LEU A 244 1.75 -18.15 -27.89
C LEU A 244 1.00 -17.55 -29.10
N LYS A 245 0.76 -18.34 -30.16
CA LYS A 245 0.10 -17.87 -31.40
C LYS A 245 -1.36 -17.47 -31.13
N LYS A 246 -1.79 -16.32 -31.67
CA LYS A 246 -3.18 -15.84 -31.56
C LYS A 246 -4.15 -16.87 -32.16
N GLY A 247 -5.25 -17.15 -31.45
CA GLY A 247 -6.31 -18.07 -31.91
C GLY A 247 -6.13 -19.55 -31.51
N ARG A 248 -4.98 -19.95 -30.94
CA ARG A 248 -4.74 -21.33 -30.49
C ARG A 248 -5.16 -21.54 -29.03
N LYS A 249 -5.87 -22.63 -28.73
CA LYS A 249 -6.19 -23.04 -27.34
C LYS A 249 -4.92 -23.50 -26.63
N PHE A 250 -4.70 -23.04 -25.39
CA PHE A 250 -3.56 -23.44 -24.57
C PHE A 250 -3.75 -24.90 -24.12
N LYS A 251 -3.00 -25.83 -24.70
CA LYS A 251 -3.00 -27.25 -24.36
C LYS A 251 -1.57 -27.70 -24.07
N TRP A 252 -1.28 -28.01 -22.81
CA TRP A 252 0.03 -28.53 -22.39
C TRP A 252 0.05 -30.05 -22.57
N SER A 253 0.98 -30.58 -23.37
CA SER A 253 1.12 -32.01 -23.63
C SER A 253 2.55 -32.50 -23.33
N GLY A 254 2.83 -33.77 -23.60
CA GLY A 254 4.18 -34.33 -23.43
C GLY A 254 5.25 -33.66 -24.30
N LYS A 255 4.88 -33.06 -25.44
CA LYS A 255 5.83 -32.34 -26.31
C LYS A 255 6.33 -31.06 -25.65
N GLU A 256 5.43 -30.27 -25.06
CA GLU A 256 5.77 -29.02 -24.38
C GLU A 256 6.46 -29.28 -23.03
N GLN A 257 6.08 -30.36 -22.34
CA GLN A 257 6.76 -30.78 -21.12
C GLN A 257 8.22 -31.19 -21.40
N LYS A 258 8.48 -31.99 -22.44
CA LYS A 258 9.84 -32.35 -22.84
C LYS A 258 10.69 -31.13 -23.21
N ALA A 259 10.11 -30.16 -23.93
CA ALA A 259 10.79 -28.91 -24.26
C ALA A 259 11.10 -28.08 -23.00
N PHE A 260 10.15 -27.98 -22.07
CA PHE A 260 10.32 -27.28 -20.80
C PHE A 260 11.42 -27.91 -19.94
N ASP A 261 11.40 -29.24 -19.76
CA ASP A 261 12.39 -29.95 -18.95
C ASP A 261 13.78 -29.92 -19.59
N PHE A 262 13.87 -30.04 -20.92
CA PHE A 262 15.12 -29.89 -21.65
C PHE A 262 15.73 -28.50 -21.46
N ILE A 263 14.95 -27.43 -21.66
CA ILE A 263 15.43 -26.05 -21.46
C ILE A 263 15.86 -25.84 -20.02
N LYS A 264 15.11 -26.36 -19.05
CA LYS A 264 15.42 -26.27 -17.62
C LYS A 264 16.72 -27.00 -17.27
N GLN A 265 16.94 -28.20 -17.82
CA GLN A 265 18.20 -28.93 -17.65
C GLN A 265 19.38 -28.23 -18.32
N GLN A 266 19.22 -27.74 -19.55
CA GLN A 266 20.26 -26.95 -20.22
C GLN A 266 20.57 -25.70 -19.40
N PHE A 267 19.56 -25.00 -18.87
CA PHE A 267 19.75 -23.85 -18.01
C PHE A 267 20.55 -24.19 -16.74
N ILE A 268 20.24 -25.31 -16.08
CA ILE A 268 21.00 -25.78 -14.91
C ILE A 268 22.45 -26.11 -15.29
N ASN A 269 22.65 -26.76 -16.43
CA ASN A 269 23.98 -27.18 -16.90
C ASN A 269 24.81 -25.99 -17.40
N THR A 270 24.19 -24.93 -17.92
CA THR A 270 24.90 -23.74 -18.42
C THR A 270 25.04 -22.61 -17.41
N ILE A 271 24.38 -22.66 -16.25
CA ILE A 271 24.81 -21.83 -15.12
C ILE A 271 26.15 -22.39 -14.63
N GLN A 272 27.23 -22.00 -15.32
CA GLN A 272 28.54 -21.94 -14.69
C GLN A 272 28.42 -20.88 -13.60
N LEU A 273 28.21 -21.31 -12.36
CA LEU A 273 28.40 -20.43 -11.21
C LEU A 273 29.87 -20.02 -11.24
N HIS A 274 30.11 -18.76 -11.56
CA HIS A 274 31.48 -18.28 -11.69
C HIS A 274 32.12 -18.18 -10.31
N HIS A 275 33.42 -18.45 -10.23
CA HIS A 275 34.17 -18.12 -9.03
C HIS A 275 34.13 -16.60 -8.85
N PRO A 276 33.73 -16.10 -7.67
CA PRO A 276 33.71 -14.68 -7.42
C PRO A 276 35.13 -14.10 -7.38
N ASP A 277 35.28 -12.91 -7.94
CA ASP A 277 36.48 -12.08 -7.82
C ASP A 277 36.33 -11.14 -6.63
N PHE A 278 37.04 -11.41 -5.55
CA PHE A 278 36.92 -10.68 -4.29
C PHE A 278 37.42 -9.23 -4.36
N ASN A 279 38.11 -8.85 -5.43
CA ASN A 279 38.54 -7.48 -5.66
C ASN A 279 37.47 -6.64 -6.38
N LYS A 280 36.40 -7.27 -6.89
CA LYS A 280 35.32 -6.62 -7.63
C LYS A 280 34.05 -6.47 -6.78
N PRO A 281 33.26 -5.40 -6.99
CA PRO A 281 32.01 -5.21 -6.27
C PRO A 281 30.97 -6.28 -6.65
N TYR A 282 30.20 -6.72 -5.67
CA TYR A 282 29.07 -7.63 -5.87
C TYR A 282 27.82 -6.85 -6.22
N TYR A 283 27.01 -7.37 -7.14
CA TYR A 283 25.71 -6.82 -7.49
C TYR A 283 24.61 -7.77 -7.00
N LEU A 284 23.70 -7.25 -6.18
CA LEU A 284 22.58 -8.01 -5.65
C LEU A 284 21.27 -7.40 -6.16
N GLN A 285 20.64 -8.06 -7.13
CA GLN A 285 19.29 -7.71 -7.60
C GLN A 285 18.25 -8.41 -6.76
N THR A 286 17.27 -7.67 -6.23
CA THR A 286 16.19 -8.25 -5.44
C THR A 286 14.82 -7.77 -5.91
N ASP A 287 13.82 -8.59 -5.66
CA ASP A 287 12.42 -8.29 -5.93
C ASP A 287 11.53 -9.04 -4.92
N CYS A 288 10.42 -8.42 -4.52
CA CYS A 288 9.38 -9.09 -3.74
C CYS A 288 8.02 -8.98 -4.41
N SER A 289 7.42 -10.11 -4.72
CA SER A 289 6.00 -10.19 -5.05
C SER A 289 5.16 -10.39 -3.79
N GLY A 290 3.84 -10.25 -3.89
CA GLY A 290 2.92 -10.55 -2.78
C GLY A 290 2.88 -12.04 -2.38
N VAL A 291 3.64 -12.90 -3.05
CA VAL A 291 3.63 -14.37 -2.87
C VAL A 291 5.01 -14.91 -2.49
N GLY A 292 6.07 -14.25 -2.92
CA GLY A 292 7.44 -14.70 -2.69
C GLY A 292 8.42 -13.59 -2.99
N MET A 293 9.63 -13.74 -2.46
CA MET A 293 10.76 -12.89 -2.78
C MET A 293 11.84 -13.66 -3.51
N ALA A 294 12.63 -12.94 -4.28
CA ALA A 294 13.78 -13.49 -4.94
C ALA A 294 14.92 -12.50 -5.08
N GLY A 295 16.10 -13.03 -5.37
CA GLY A 295 17.24 -12.23 -5.76
C GLY A 295 18.31 -13.01 -6.50
N VAL A 296 19.18 -12.26 -7.16
CA VAL A 296 20.27 -12.74 -7.98
C VAL A 296 21.54 -12.04 -7.55
N LEU A 297 22.56 -12.83 -7.21
CA LEU A 297 23.90 -12.33 -6.93
C LEU A 297 24.80 -12.53 -8.15
N TYR A 298 25.52 -11.49 -8.55
CA TYR A 298 26.44 -11.55 -9.68
C TYR A 298 27.58 -10.53 -9.57
N GLN A 299 28.58 -10.66 -10.44
CA GLN A 299 29.64 -9.69 -10.66
C GLN A 299 29.71 -9.30 -12.15
N ILE A 300 30.40 -8.21 -12.43
CA ILE A 300 30.68 -7.76 -13.79
C ILE A 300 32.16 -8.05 -14.06
N ASP A 301 32.45 -8.78 -15.13
CA ASP A 301 33.83 -9.07 -15.53
C ASP A 301 34.47 -7.92 -16.31
N ASP A 302 35.74 -8.08 -16.71
CA ASP A 302 36.48 -7.03 -17.43
C ASP A 302 35.92 -6.72 -18.82
N ASN A 303 35.11 -7.64 -19.37
CA ASN A 303 34.39 -7.47 -20.63
C ASN A 303 32.99 -6.87 -20.43
N ASN A 304 32.68 -6.41 -19.22
CA ASN A 304 31.38 -5.87 -18.83
C ASN A 304 30.22 -6.88 -18.94
N GLU A 305 30.52 -8.18 -18.83
CA GLU A 305 29.54 -9.26 -18.83
C GLU A 305 29.15 -9.68 -17.41
N MET A 306 27.88 -10.07 -17.26
CA MET A 306 27.29 -10.49 -15.98
C MET A 306 27.66 -11.95 -15.65
N ARG A 307 28.44 -12.14 -14.59
CA ARG A 307 28.87 -13.44 -14.05
C ARG A 307 28.02 -13.80 -12.83
N ILE A 308 27.11 -14.76 -12.98
CA ILE A 308 26.19 -15.15 -11.91
C ILE A 308 26.89 -15.98 -10.84
N LEU A 309 26.64 -15.64 -9.58
CA LEU A 309 27.18 -16.29 -8.39
C LEU A 309 26.15 -17.07 -7.58
N GLY A 310 24.85 -16.76 -7.75
CA GLY A 310 23.78 -17.57 -7.16
C GLY A 310 22.40 -16.92 -7.22
N TYR A 311 21.37 -17.75 -7.04
CA TYR A 311 19.98 -17.34 -6.97
C TYR A 311 19.40 -17.63 -5.59
N HIS A 312 18.47 -16.78 -5.17
CA HIS A 312 17.67 -17.00 -3.96
C HIS A 312 16.21 -16.76 -4.29
N SER A 313 15.32 -17.65 -3.85
CA SER A 313 13.87 -17.44 -3.93
C SER A 313 13.19 -18.16 -2.77
N LYS A 314 12.17 -17.52 -2.19
CA LYS A 314 11.45 -18.04 -1.03
C LYS A 314 10.02 -17.51 -1.03
N ALA A 315 9.05 -18.39 -0.73
CA ALA A 315 7.65 -18.00 -0.55
C ALA A 315 7.48 -17.18 0.74
N LEU A 316 6.61 -16.17 0.69
CA LEU A 316 6.18 -15.44 1.88
C LEU A 316 5.21 -16.30 2.69
N LYS A 317 5.39 -16.39 4.01
CA LYS A 317 4.55 -17.22 4.89
C LYS A 317 3.93 -16.43 6.04
N GLY A 318 2.67 -16.73 6.35
CA GLY A 318 1.98 -16.24 7.55
C GLY A 318 2.03 -14.71 7.70
N PRO A 319 2.65 -14.16 8.77
CA PRO A 319 2.76 -12.72 8.98
C PRO A 319 3.47 -11.97 7.85
N GLU A 320 4.36 -12.62 7.08
CA GLU A 320 5.13 -11.99 6.00
C GLU A 320 4.23 -11.45 4.87
N LEU A 321 3.08 -12.09 4.64
CA LEU A 321 2.07 -11.69 3.66
C LEU A 321 1.37 -10.37 4.04
N ASN A 322 1.33 -10.07 5.34
CA ASN A 322 0.67 -8.89 5.89
C ASN A 322 1.63 -7.70 6.08
N TRP A 323 2.91 -7.85 5.73
CA TRP A 323 3.89 -6.76 5.82
C TRP A 323 3.64 -5.72 4.74
N SER A 324 4.05 -4.47 5.00
CA SER A 324 4.00 -3.43 3.97
C SER A 324 4.91 -3.82 2.79
N ILE A 325 4.61 -3.33 1.58
CA ILE A 325 5.43 -3.62 0.39
C ILE A 325 6.89 -3.20 0.63
N THR A 326 7.13 -2.06 1.27
CA THR A 326 8.49 -1.63 1.62
C THR A 326 9.18 -2.61 2.57
N GLU A 327 8.46 -3.17 3.55
CA GLU A 327 9.01 -4.21 4.42
C GLU A 327 9.24 -5.53 3.68
N GLN A 328 8.37 -5.91 2.74
CA GLN A 328 8.53 -7.11 1.91
C GLN A 328 9.73 -6.98 0.96
N GLU A 329 9.86 -5.85 0.28
CA GLU A 329 11.01 -5.51 -0.56
C GLU A 329 12.31 -5.45 0.26
N PHE A 330 12.27 -4.81 1.43
CA PHE A 330 13.44 -4.78 2.30
C PHE A 330 13.77 -6.17 2.86
N TYR A 331 12.76 -7.00 3.13
CA TYR A 331 12.96 -8.39 3.53
C TYR A 331 13.60 -9.22 2.42
N ALA A 332 13.25 -8.99 1.15
CA ALA A 332 13.90 -9.63 0.01
C ALA A 332 15.41 -9.33 0.02
N VAL A 333 15.78 -8.05 0.21
CA VAL A 333 17.18 -7.64 0.39
C VAL A 333 17.82 -8.38 1.57
N ILE A 334 17.22 -8.30 2.76
CA ILE A 334 17.79 -8.90 3.97
C ILE A 334 17.94 -10.40 3.86
N SER A 335 16.97 -11.09 3.27
CA SER A 335 17.05 -12.53 3.11
C SER A 335 18.08 -12.94 2.07
N CYS A 336 18.24 -12.18 1.00
CA CYS A 336 19.30 -12.43 0.03
C CYS A 336 20.67 -12.17 0.67
N ILE A 337 20.81 -11.10 1.45
CA ILE A 337 22.06 -10.80 2.18
C ILE A 337 22.38 -11.90 3.18
N LYS A 338 21.39 -12.42 3.92
CA LYS A 338 21.59 -13.59 4.79
C LYS A 338 22.00 -14.84 4.02
N LYS A 339 21.38 -15.09 2.86
CA LYS A 339 21.68 -16.26 2.03
C LYS A 339 23.11 -16.19 1.47
N PHE A 340 23.56 -15.00 1.08
CA PHE A 340 24.86 -14.75 0.46
C PHE A 340 25.85 -14.10 1.41
N GLU A 341 25.61 -14.19 2.72
CA GLU A 341 26.36 -13.48 3.76
C GLU A 341 27.87 -13.72 3.64
N THR A 342 28.25 -14.96 3.32
CA THR A 342 29.63 -15.40 3.14
C THR A 342 30.35 -14.72 1.96
N TYR A 343 29.64 -14.23 0.94
CA TYR A 343 30.25 -13.48 -0.17
C TYR A 343 30.33 -11.98 0.13
N LEU A 344 29.29 -11.47 0.80
CA LEU A 344 29.05 -10.05 0.92
C LEU A 344 29.85 -9.41 2.06
N ARG A 345 30.26 -10.19 3.07
CA ARG A 345 31.02 -9.68 4.22
C ARG A 345 32.39 -9.16 3.79
N GLY A 346 32.74 -7.95 4.23
CA GLY A 346 34.02 -7.30 3.90
C GLY A 346 34.15 -6.75 2.47
N SER A 347 33.20 -7.06 1.59
CA SER A 347 33.21 -6.66 0.17
C SER A 347 32.26 -5.50 -0.10
N LYS A 348 32.50 -4.72 -1.17
CA LYS A 348 31.54 -3.70 -1.62
C LYS A 348 30.35 -4.38 -2.30
N VAL A 349 29.13 -4.05 -1.87
CA VAL A 349 27.87 -4.61 -2.39
C VAL A 349 27.01 -3.52 -2.98
N ILE A 350 26.56 -3.69 -4.22
CA ILE A 350 25.64 -2.79 -4.90
C ILE A 350 24.28 -3.49 -4.96
N ILE A 351 23.34 -3.02 -4.14
CA ILE A 351 21.99 -3.53 -4.05
C ILE A 351 21.14 -2.83 -5.10
N LEU A 352 20.59 -3.60 -6.01
CA LEU A 352 19.76 -3.15 -7.11
C LEU A 352 18.31 -3.54 -6.84
N THR A 353 17.46 -2.53 -6.70
CA THR A 353 16.02 -2.70 -6.44
C THR A 353 15.23 -1.71 -7.28
N ASP A 354 14.02 -2.08 -7.70
CA ASP A 354 13.10 -1.16 -8.36
C ASP A 354 12.26 -0.34 -7.35
N HIS A 355 12.35 -0.68 -6.05
CA HIS A 355 11.65 0.00 -4.99
C HIS A 355 12.44 1.18 -4.42
N LYS A 356 12.15 2.39 -4.93
CA LYS A 356 12.86 3.64 -4.56
C LYS A 356 12.89 3.96 -3.07
N ALA A 357 11.99 3.42 -2.26
CA ALA A 357 12.02 3.65 -0.81
C ALA A 357 13.32 3.11 -0.17
N LEU A 358 13.87 2.01 -0.71
CA LEU A 358 15.09 1.39 -0.18
C LEU A 358 16.34 2.24 -0.42
N LEU A 359 16.32 3.21 -1.35
CA LEU A 359 17.40 4.18 -1.50
C LEU A 359 17.64 5.02 -0.24
N PHE A 360 16.61 5.15 0.60
CA PHE A 360 16.64 5.95 1.81
C PHE A 360 16.79 5.11 3.08
N ILE A 361 17.21 3.84 3.00
CA ILE A 361 17.43 2.95 4.17
C ILE A 361 18.24 3.65 5.26
N ASN A 362 19.31 4.37 4.89
CA ASN A 362 20.19 5.09 5.80
C ASN A 362 19.54 6.29 6.53
N ASN A 363 18.41 6.78 6.03
CA ASN A 363 17.68 7.95 6.53
C ASN A 363 16.26 7.61 7.02
N MET A 364 15.89 6.32 7.03
CA MET A 364 14.57 5.90 7.52
C MET A 364 14.46 6.12 9.04
N LYS A 365 13.37 6.77 9.45
CA LYS A 365 13.01 6.88 10.87
C LYS A 365 12.62 5.50 11.41
N LEU A 366 13.25 5.10 12.51
CA LEU A 366 13.06 3.82 13.16
C LEU A 366 11.72 3.75 13.90
N PHE A 367 10.62 3.47 13.19
CA PHE A 367 9.28 3.34 13.79
C PHE A 367 8.88 1.87 14.06
N SER A 368 9.49 0.92 13.34
CA SER A 368 9.21 -0.52 13.47
C SER A 368 10.42 -1.24 14.04
N GLY A 369 10.23 -1.99 15.12
CA GLY A 369 11.28 -2.83 15.72
C GLY A 369 11.79 -3.93 14.77
N ARG A 370 11.04 -4.31 13.73
CA ARG A 370 11.50 -5.25 12.69
C ARG A 370 12.45 -4.59 11.71
N VAL A 371 12.02 -3.47 11.12
CA VAL A 371 12.83 -2.69 10.15
C VAL A 371 14.12 -2.22 10.81
N THR A 372 14.06 -1.80 12.07
CA THR A 372 15.25 -1.43 12.85
C THR A 372 16.27 -2.57 12.92
N ARG A 373 15.82 -3.80 13.22
CA ARG A 373 16.70 -4.98 13.26
C ARG A 373 17.32 -5.30 11.91
N TRP A 374 16.57 -5.11 10.83
CA TRP A 374 17.07 -5.30 9.46
C TRP A 374 18.11 -4.25 9.07
N ILE A 375 17.86 -2.98 9.38
CA ILE A 375 18.83 -1.90 9.18
C ILE A 375 20.12 -2.22 9.92
N LEU A 376 20.05 -2.56 11.21
CA LEU A 376 21.26 -2.89 11.97
C LEU A 376 22.01 -4.12 11.45
N TYR A 377 21.30 -5.08 10.87
CA TYR A 377 21.92 -6.24 10.25
C TYR A 377 22.66 -5.87 8.96
N ILE A 378 22.02 -5.09 8.06
CA ILE A 378 22.62 -4.68 6.79
C ILE A 378 23.79 -3.69 6.97
N GLU A 379 23.80 -2.90 8.04
CA GLU A 379 24.90 -1.97 8.39
C GLU A 379 26.24 -2.68 8.72
N GLN A 380 26.23 -4.00 8.91
CA GLN A 380 27.47 -4.78 9.04
C GLN A 380 28.20 -4.95 7.71
N PHE A 381 27.56 -4.62 6.59
CA PHE A 381 28.07 -4.79 5.24
C PHE A 381 28.44 -3.44 4.61
N ASN A 382 29.42 -3.42 3.71
CA ASN A 382 29.75 -2.25 2.91
C ASN A 382 28.84 -2.21 1.68
N TYR A 383 27.65 -1.60 1.81
CA TYR A 383 26.63 -1.61 0.76
C TYR A 383 26.29 -0.21 0.22
N GLU A 384 25.85 -0.21 -1.04
CA GLU A 384 25.28 0.95 -1.74
C GLU A 384 23.95 0.52 -2.38
N VAL A 385 22.88 1.29 -2.19
CA VAL A 385 21.58 0.98 -2.78
C VAL A 385 21.38 1.83 -4.02
N GLN A 386 21.11 1.19 -5.16
CA GLN A 386 20.87 1.81 -6.44
C GLN A 386 19.52 1.37 -7.01
N HIS A 387 18.83 2.30 -7.68
CA HIS A 387 17.54 2.00 -8.27
C HIS A 387 17.71 1.50 -9.71
N ILE A 388 17.09 0.35 -10.00
CA ILE A 388 16.97 -0.18 -11.36
C ILE A 388 15.52 -0.13 -11.83
N SER A 389 15.30 0.11 -13.12
CA SER A 389 13.94 0.04 -13.67
C SER A 389 13.44 -1.41 -13.63
N GLY A 390 12.20 -1.67 -13.25
CA GLY A 390 11.63 -3.03 -13.23
C GLY A 390 11.74 -3.81 -14.56
N ARG A 391 11.79 -3.11 -15.71
CA ARG A 391 12.08 -3.73 -17.03
C ARG A 391 13.46 -4.39 -17.14
N ARG A 392 14.40 -4.01 -16.27
CA ARG A 392 15.75 -4.55 -16.17
C ARG A 392 15.90 -5.52 -14.98
N ASN A 393 14.87 -5.69 -14.15
CA ASN A 393 14.83 -6.60 -13.00
C ASN A 393 14.10 -7.92 -13.33
N ILE A 394 14.22 -8.40 -14.57
CA ILE A 394 13.40 -9.51 -15.10
C ILE A 394 13.59 -10.80 -14.29
N VAL A 395 14.83 -11.10 -13.90
CA VAL A 395 15.16 -12.38 -13.27
C VAL A 395 14.61 -12.45 -11.84
N ALA A 396 14.79 -11.39 -11.04
CA ALA A 396 14.24 -11.34 -9.69
C ALA A 396 12.70 -11.25 -9.70
N ASP A 397 12.09 -10.46 -10.60
CA ASP A 397 10.62 -10.35 -10.75
C ASP A 397 9.96 -11.68 -11.14
N VAL A 398 10.59 -12.46 -12.03
CA VAL A 398 10.05 -13.78 -12.40
C VAL A 398 10.17 -14.75 -11.22
N LEU A 399 11.33 -14.81 -10.56
CA LEU A 399 11.56 -15.76 -9.46
C LEU A 399 10.77 -15.41 -8.19
N SER A 400 10.43 -14.15 -7.96
CA SER A 400 9.62 -13.71 -6.81
C SER A 400 8.15 -14.09 -6.97
N ARG A 401 7.64 -14.14 -8.22
CA ARG A 401 6.27 -14.54 -8.57
C ARG A 401 6.04 -16.05 -8.59
N TYR A 402 7.10 -16.85 -8.66
CA TYR A 402 7.04 -18.31 -8.72
C TYR A 402 8.00 -18.95 -7.70
N PRO A 403 7.81 -18.74 -6.39
CA PRO A 403 8.68 -19.30 -5.38
C PRO A 403 8.55 -20.83 -5.26
N PRO A 404 9.61 -21.57 -4.91
CA PRO A 404 9.64 -23.04 -4.85
C PRO A 404 8.61 -23.68 -3.92
N ASP A 405 8.22 -22.99 -2.84
CA ASP A 405 7.43 -23.54 -1.73
C ASP A 405 6.08 -22.79 -1.54
N GLY A 406 5.57 -22.10 -2.56
CA GLY A 406 4.33 -21.31 -2.50
C GLY A 406 3.17 -21.99 -3.20
N ASP A 407 1.98 -21.95 -2.60
CA ASP A 407 0.75 -22.32 -3.30
C ASP A 407 0.59 -21.43 -4.53
N LEU A 408 0.41 -22.07 -5.70
CA LEU A 408 0.21 -21.39 -6.96
C LEU A 408 -0.98 -20.44 -6.82
N ILE A 409 -0.72 -19.16 -7.08
CA ILE A 409 -1.72 -18.11 -7.20
C ILE A 409 -2.96 -18.62 -7.97
N GLN A 410 -4.07 -18.81 -7.24
CA GLN A 410 -5.40 -18.51 -7.76
C GLN A 410 -5.56 -16.99 -7.71
N GLU A 411 -5.11 -16.29 -8.75
CA GLU A 411 -5.51 -14.89 -8.97
C GLU A 411 -6.63 -14.89 -9.98
N ASP A 412 -7.75 -14.36 -9.48
CA ASP A 412 -8.65 -13.41 -10.10
C ASP A 412 -8.66 -13.39 -11.62
N LYS A 413 -9.81 -13.84 -12.12
CA LYS A 413 -10.26 -13.71 -13.49
C LYS A 413 -10.20 -12.24 -13.93
N ASN A 414 -9.78 -12.09 -15.18
CA ASN A 414 -10.08 -10.98 -16.10
C ASN A 414 -9.23 -9.70 -15.97
N ASN A 415 -8.21 -9.63 -16.82
CA ASN A 415 -7.66 -8.38 -17.33
C ASN A 415 -7.68 -8.39 -18.87
N SER A 416 -8.84 -8.74 -19.43
CA SER A 416 -9.30 -8.22 -20.72
C SER A 416 -10.08 -6.95 -20.41
N LEU A 417 -9.81 -5.89 -21.18
CA LEU A 417 -10.55 -4.64 -21.17
C LEU A 417 -12.04 -4.90 -21.32
N GLU A 418 -12.75 -4.94 -20.19
CA GLU A 418 -14.05 -4.31 -20.08
C GLU A 418 -13.82 -3.07 -19.25
N ILE A 419 -14.25 -1.93 -19.77
CA ILE A 419 -14.48 -0.75 -18.95
C ILE A 419 -15.46 -1.26 -17.88
N ALA A 420 -14.97 -1.45 -16.65
CA ALA A 420 -15.83 -1.66 -15.51
C ALA A 420 -16.59 -0.35 -15.30
N TYR A 421 -17.65 -0.15 -16.08
CA TYR A 421 -18.85 0.42 -15.51
C TYR A 421 -19.15 -0.47 -14.31
N THR A 422 -18.77 -0.03 -13.12
CA THR A 422 -19.63 -0.35 -11.97
C THR A 422 -20.89 0.47 -12.17
N GLU A 423 -21.69 0.13 -13.19
CA GLU A 423 -23.11 0.11 -12.98
C GLU A 423 -23.26 -0.70 -11.70
N SER A 424 -23.82 -0.08 -10.66
CA SER A 424 -24.44 -0.88 -9.61
C SER A 424 -25.27 -1.91 -10.34
N GLU A 425 -24.88 -3.19 -10.27
CA GLU A 425 -25.66 -4.23 -10.94
C GLU A 425 -27.12 -3.97 -10.58
N PRO A 426 -27.99 -3.78 -11.59
CA PRO A 426 -29.37 -3.45 -11.32
C PRO A 426 -29.89 -4.51 -10.35
N ASN A 427 -30.50 -4.09 -9.24
CA ASN A 427 -31.07 -5.03 -8.28
C ASN A 427 -32.20 -5.78 -9.00
N ILE A 428 -31.87 -6.95 -9.58
CA ILE A 428 -32.74 -7.72 -10.47
C ILE A 428 -34.03 -8.06 -9.73
N GLU A 429 -33.91 -8.43 -8.45
CA GLU A 429 -35.03 -8.72 -7.57
C GLU A 429 -35.97 -7.51 -7.42
N LEU A 430 -35.42 -6.31 -7.19
CA LEU A 430 -36.23 -5.09 -7.09
C LEU A 430 -36.90 -4.73 -8.43
N ILE A 431 -36.20 -4.93 -9.56
CA ILE A 431 -36.76 -4.71 -10.89
C ILE A 431 -37.93 -5.66 -11.16
N GLU A 432 -37.81 -6.94 -10.80
CA GLU A 432 -38.89 -7.92 -10.91
C GLU A 432 -40.06 -7.55 -10.01
N LYS A 433 -39.81 -7.12 -8.76
CA LYS A 433 -40.85 -6.62 -7.86
C LYS A 433 -41.59 -5.40 -8.42
N LEU A 434 -40.89 -4.49 -9.09
CA LEU A 434 -41.47 -3.32 -9.74
C LEU A 434 -42.28 -3.65 -11.00
N LYS A 435 -41.92 -4.71 -11.74
CA LYS A 435 -42.75 -5.22 -12.85
C LYS A 435 -44.07 -5.79 -12.35
N SER A 436 -44.05 -6.42 -11.17
CA SER A 436 -45.21 -7.02 -10.51
C SER A 436 -45.92 -6.07 -9.53
N LEU A 437 -45.75 -4.76 -9.70
CA LEU A 437 -46.16 -3.75 -8.71
C LEU A 437 -47.66 -3.81 -8.35
N SER A 438 -48.53 -4.11 -9.31
CA SER A 438 -49.97 -4.25 -9.10
C SER A 438 -50.29 -5.35 -8.06
N VAL A 439 -49.58 -6.47 -8.09
CA VAL A 439 -49.73 -7.57 -7.12
C VAL A 439 -49.36 -7.09 -5.72
N TYR A 440 -48.23 -6.41 -5.57
CA TYR A 440 -47.79 -5.87 -4.28
C TYR A 440 -48.71 -4.76 -3.75
N GLN A 441 -49.34 -3.98 -4.63
CA GLN A 441 -50.34 -3.00 -4.23
C GLN A 441 -51.65 -3.65 -3.76
N LEU A 442 -52.05 -4.80 -4.32
CA LEU A 442 -53.22 -5.54 -3.85
C LEU A 442 -52.99 -6.23 -2.50
N GLN A 443 -51.76 -6.63 -2.20
CA GLN A 443 -51.39 -7.23 -0.90
C GLN A 443 -51.21 -6.19 0.23
N ASP A 444 -51.04 -4.90 -0.11
CA ASP A 444 -50.88 -3.81 0.86
C ASP A 444 -52.25 -3.24 1.25
N SER A 445 -52.63 -3.37 2.52
CA SER A 445 -53.96 -2.99 3.01
C SER A 445 -54.33 -1.51 2.78
N GLU A 446 -53.35 -0.60 2.82
CA GLU A 446 -53.59 0.82 2.52
C GLU A 446 -53.87 1.05 1.03
N SER A 447 -53.10 0.40 0.16
CA SER A 447 -53.25 0.47 -1.28
C SER A 447 -54.55 -0.19 -1.75
N LEU A 448 -54.86 -1.39 -1.24
CA LEU A 448 -56.09 -2.13 -1.54
C LEU A 448 -57.34 -1.33 -1.20
N ALA A 449 -57.40 -0.72 0.00
CA ALA A 449 -58.53 0.10 0.42
C ALA A 449 -58.75 1.35 -0.47
N ILE A 450 -57.70 1.86 -1.13
CA ILE A 450 -57.81 2.96 -2.10
C ILE A 450 -58.29 2.41 -3.46
N ILE A 451 -57.73 1.29 -3.91
CA ILE A 451 -58.09 0.64 -5.18
C ILE A 451 -59.57 0.22 -5.18
N GLU A 452 -60.05 -0.41 -4.12
CA GLU A 452 -61.45 -0.82 -3.97
C GLU A 452 -62.39 0.39 -4.04
N LYS A 453 -62.05 1.48 -3.36
CA LYS A 453 -62.84 2.74 -3.43
C LYS A 453 -62.85 3.35 -4.83
N LEU A 454 -61.74 3.27 -5.56
CA LEU A 454 -61.67 3.76 -6.94
C LEU A 454 -62.45 2.87 -7.92
N LYS A 455 -62.56 1.56 -7.66
CA LYS A 455 -63.33 0.61 -8.49
C LYS A 455 -64.85 0.64 -8.18
N THR A 456 -65.24 0.93 -6.94
CA THR A 456 -66.64 0.88 -6.48
C THR A 456 -67.39 2.22 -6.61
N LEU A 457 -66.70 3.36 -6.56
CA LEU A 457 -67.35 4.68 -6.59
C LEU A 457 -67.46 5.24 -8.02
N ASN A 458 -68.62 5.80 -8.35
CA ASN A 458 -68.82 6.52 -9.61
C ASN A 458 -67.87 7.73 -9.74
N THR A 459 -67.41 7.99 -10.97
CA THR A 459 -66.42 9.04 -11.32
C THR A 459 -66.78 10.43 -10.78
N SER A 460 -68.07 10.76 -10.71
CA SER A 460 -68.61 12.02 -10.18
C SER A 460 -68.33 12.20 -8.67
N ILE A 461 -68.47 11.12 -7.89
CA ILE A 461 -68.26 11.09 -6.43
C ILE A 461 -66.75 11.17 -6.11
N ILE A 462 -65.91 10.50 -6.92
CA ILE A 462 -64.44 10.57 -6.79
C ILE A 462 -63.93 12.00 -7.01
N LYS A 463 -64.50 12.73 -7.98
CA LYS A 463 -64.14 14.14 -8.25
C LYS A 463 -64.53 15.09 -7.12
N GLN A 464 -65.63 14.84 -6.42
CA GLN A 464 -66.08 15.63 -5.27
C GLN A 464 -65.32 15.29 -3.98
N ASN A 465 -64.77 14.08 -3.85
CA ASN A 465 -63.97 13.69 -2.69
C ASN A 465 -62.54 14.25 -2.78
N ASN A 466 -62.28 15.30 -2.00
CA ASN A 466 -60.98 15.99 -1.95
C ASN A 466 -59.77 15.09 -1.67
N LYS A 467 -59.96 13.92 -1.03
CA LYS A 467 -58.88 12.95 -0.77
C LYS A 467 -58.68 11.97 -1.92
N LEU A 468 -59.76 11.46 -2.54
CA LEU A 468 -59.67 10.45 -3.61
C LEU A 468 -59.34 11.04 -4.98
N LYS A 469 -59.68 12.32 -5.25
CA LYS A 469 -59.37 12.99 -6.53
C LYS A 469 -57.87 13.05 -6.89
N ARG A 470 -57.00 12.83 -5.90
CA ARG A 470 -55.54 12.80 -6.07
C ARG A 470 -55.02 11.41 -6.42
N TYR A 471 -55.87 10.40 -6.49
CA TYR A 471 -55.47 9.04 -6.84
C TYR A 471 -56.09 8.65 -8.18
N SER A 472 -55.38 7.83 -8.94
CA SER A 472 -55.82 7.30 -10.22
C SER A 472 -55.31 5.86 -10.38
N LEU A 473 -56.06 5.03 -11.10
CA LEU A 473 -55.68 3.65 -11.41
C LEU A 473 -55.43 3.56 -12.92
N LYS A 474 -54.25 3.09 -13.31
CA LYS A 474 -53.86 2.90 -14.72
C LYS A 474 -53.17 1.55 -14.88
N ASN A 475 -53.67 0.70 -15.77
CA ASN A 475 -53.17 -0.66 -15.98
C ASN A 475 -53.01 -1.44 -14.66
N ASP A 476 -54.05 -1.39 -13.82
CA ASP A 476 -54.08 -1.98 -12.47
C ASP A 476 -52.98 -1.52 -11.49
N VAL A 477 -52.30 -0.42 -11.80
CA VAL A 477 -51.33 0.22 -10.90
C VAL A 477 -51.89 1.52 -10.36
N LEU A 478 -51.77 1.72 -9.04
CA LEU A 478 -52.21 2.91 -8.32
C LEU A 478 -51.19 4.05 -8.42
N TYR A 479 -51.66 5.24 -8.78
CA TYR A 479 -50.90 6.48 -8.91
C TYR A 479 -51.43 7.58 -7.98
N TYR A 480 -50.59 8.58 -7.73
CA TYR A 480 -50.87 9.79 -6.97
C TYR A 480 -50.56 11.04 -7.81
N LYS A 481 -51.54 11.93 -7.94
CA LYS A 481 -51.43 13.22 -8.63
C LYS A 481 -50.90 14.29 -7.68
N THR A 482 -49.65 14.70 -7.89
CA THR A 482 -49.07 15.88 -7.25
C THR A 482 -49.45 17.16 -8.02
N ASN A 483 -49.04 18.32 -7.51
CA ASN A 483 -49.26 19.59 -8.21
C ASN A 483 -48.47 19.71 -9.52
N LEU A 484 -47.43 18.89 -9.70
CA LEU A 484 -46.49 18.98 -10.84
C LEU A 484 -46.66 17.83 -11.82
N GLN A 485 -46.84 16.61 -11.31
CA GLN A 485 -46.90 15.39 -12.10
C GLN A 485 -47.67 14.27 -11.37
N GLU A 486 -47.99 13.21 -12.09
CA GLU A 486 -48.54 11.98 -11.55
C GLU A 486 -47.39 10.99 -11.26
N VAL A 487 -47.39 10.38 -10.07
CA VAL A 487 -46.31 9.50 -9.57
C VAL A 487 -46.88 8.19 -9.04
N ILE A 488 -46.07 7.14 -8.95
CA ILE A 488 -46.52 5.81 -8.51
C ILE A 488 -46.78 5.80 -6.99
N TYR A 489 -47.88 5.19 -6.54
CA TYR A 489 -48.11 4.93 -5.11
C TYR A 489 -47.35 3.67 -4.66
N LEU A 490 -46.39 3.80 -3.73
CA LEU A 490 -45.50 2.68 -3.40
C LEU A 490 -45.98 1.87 -2.17
N PRO A 491 -46.22 0.54 -2.31
CA PRO A 491 -46.68 -0.32 -1.21
C PRO A 491 -45.59 -0.50 -0.14
N LYS A 492 -45.97 -0.79 1.11
CA LYS A 492 -45.05 -0.79 2.27
C LYS A 492 -43.85 -1.70 2.09
N ALA A 493 -44.04 -2.88 1.48
CA ALA A 493 -42.99 -3.88 1.25
C ALA A 493 -41.81 -3.37 0.41
N LEU A 494 -42.05 -2.45 -0.54
CA LEU A 494 -41.02 -1.98 -1.48
C LEU A 494 -40.33 -0.68 -1.05
N ARG A 495 -40.84 -0.01 0.00
CA ARG A 495 -40.35 1.31 0.42
C ARG A 495 -38.88 1.28 0.83
N GLN A 496 -38.49 0.31 1.66
CA GLN A 496 -37.12 0.21 2.15
C GLN A 496 -36.13 -0.08 1.02
N ASP A 497 -36.49 -1.00 0.11
CA ASP A 497 -35.66 -1.39 -1.03
C ASP A 497 -35.40 -0.21 -1.97
N ILE A 498 -36.45 0.56 -2.31
CA ILE A 498 -36.32 1.76 -3.16
C ILE A 498 -35.45 2.83 -2.49
N ILE A 499 -35.63 3.06 -1.19
CA ILE A 499 -34.83 4.04 -0.46
C ILE A 499 -33.36 3.61 -0.42
N ASN A 500 -33.07 2.33 -0.18
CA ASN A 500 -31.72 1.79 -0.18
C ASN A 500 -31.08 1.87 -1.56
N GLN A 501 -31.81 1.47 -2.61
CA GLN A 501 -31.31 1.52 -3.99
C GLN A 501 -30.92 2.95 -4.38
N VAL A 502 -31.81 3.91 -4.20
CA VAL A 502 -31.52 5.33 -4.50
C VAL A 502 -30.39 5.85 -3.62
N HIS A 503 -30.34 5.46 -2.34
CA HIS A 503 -29.30 5.92 -1.43
C HIS A 503 -27.90 5.44 -1.83
N VAL A 504 -27.77 4.17 -2.24
CA VAL A 504 -26.51 3.55 -2.66
C VAL A 504 -26.11 4.07 -4.04
N GLU A 505 -27.01 4.06 -5.02
CA GLU A 505 -26.76 4.54 -6.38
C GLU A 505 -26.30 5.99 -6.40
N MET A 506 -26.85 6.86 -5.54
CA MET A 506 -26.42 8.26 -5.46
C MET A 506 -25.09 8.47 -4.70
N GLY A 507 -24.44 7.43 -4.18
CA GLY A 507 -23.22 7.56 -3.39
C GLY A 507 -23.48 8.16 -2.00
N HIS A 508 -24.51 7.65 -1.32
CA HIS A 508 -24.86 7.98 0.07
C HIS A 508 -25.12 9.49 0.32
N GLN A 509 -25.84 10.15 -0.59
CA GLN A 509 -26.18 11.57 -0.47
C GLN A 509 -27.02 11.90 0.78
N GLY A 510 -27.10 13.18 1.11
CA GLY A 510 -27.95 13.66 2.20
C GLY A 510 -29.45 13.43 1.94
N PRO A 511 -30.28 13.35 2.99
CA PRO A 511 -31.68 12.96 2.87
C PRO A 511 -32.49 13.89 1.98
N TYR A 512 -32.17 15.19 1.95
CA TYR A 512 -32.86 16.15 1.07
C TYR A 512 -32.74 15.80 -0.42
N LYS A 513 -31.57 15.32 -0.87
CA LYS A 513 -31.37 14.95 -2.27
C LYS A 513 -32.12 13.67 -2.62
N VAL A 514 -32.05 12.66 -1.74
CA VAL A 514 -32.79 11.40 -1.91
C VAL A 514 -34.30 11.63 -1.90
N ILE A 515 -34.81 12.48 -0.99
CA ILE A 515 -36.22 12.86 -0.96
C ILE A 515 -36.66 13.48 -2.28
N LYS A 516 -35.87 14.42 -2.84
CA LYS A 516 -36.20 15.05 -4.11
C LYS A 516 -36.30 13.99 -5.21
N TYR A 517 -35.28 13.14 -5.30
CA TYR A 517 -35.21 12.08 -6.32
C TYR A 517 -36.39 11.11 -6.25
N VAL A 518 -36.73 10.63 -5.05
CA VAL A 518 -37.81 9.67 -4.82
C VAL A 518 -39.18 10.32 -5.07
N ARG A 519 -39.40 11.56 -4.62
CA ARG A 519 -40.67 12.28 -4.82
C ARG A 519 -41.01 12.53 -6.28
N ASP A 520 -40.02 12.59 -7.15
CA ASP A 520 -40.24 12.75 -8.58
C ASP A 520 -40.80 11.47 -9.24
N ARG A 521 -40.84 10.34 -8.54
CA ARG A 521 -41.20 9.02 -9.10
C ARG A 521 -42.25 8.28 -8.28
N PHE A 522 -42.18 8.41 -6.96
CA PHE A 522 -42.98 7.66 -6.01
C PHE A 522 -43.62 8.56 -4.96
N PHE A 523 -44.74 8.09 -4.41
CA PHE A 523 -45.42 8.70 -3.27
C PHE A 523 -45.91 7.64 -2.29
N TRP A 524 -45.84 7.96 -1.00
CA TRP A 524 -46.59 7.29 0.07
C TRP A 524 -46.72 8.25 1.25
N LYS A 525 -47.67 7.98 2.16
CA LYS A 525 -47.83 8.77 3.38
C LYS A 525 -46.63 8.55 4.29
N GLY A 526 -45.96 9.64 4.68
CA GLY A 526 -44.79 9.58 5.55
C GLY A 526 -43.44 9.52 4.83
N LEU A 527 -43.40 9.57 3.48
CA LEU A 527 -42.17 9.47 2.65
C LEU A 527 -40.96 10.22 3.19
N THR A 528 -41.16 11.46 3.64
CA THR A 528 -40.06 12.29 4.14
C THR A 528 -39.52 11.83 5.49
N LYS A 529 -40.40 11.33 6.36
CA LYS A 529 -40.04 10.79 7.67
C LYS A 529 -39.29 9.48 7.51
N ASP A 530 -39.81 8.59 6.67
CA ASP A 530 -39.22 7.27 6.43
C ASP A 530 -37.82 7.37 5.83
N ILE A 531 -37.63 8.18 4.77
CA ILE A 531 -36.31 8.41 4.17
C ILE A 531 -35.34 9.01 5.19
N LYS A 532 -35.76 9.99 5.99
CA LYS A 532 -34.89 10.60 7.00
C LYS A 532 -34.47 9.60 8.07
N ASN A 533 -35.38 8.75 8.52
CA ASN A 533 -35.10 7.75 9.54
C ASN A 533 -34.16 6.67 9.01
N GLN A 534 -34.42 6.12 7.83
CA GLN A 534 -33.60 5.08 7.23
C GLN A 534 -32.17 5.56 6.91
N LEU A 535 -32.02 6.77 6.35
CA LEU A 535 -30.69 7.32 6.07
C LEU A 535 -29.94 7.73 7.33
N ARG A 536 -30.62 8.03 8.44
CA ARG A 536 -30.00 8.31 9.74
C ARG A 536 -29.38 7.05 10.35
N ALA A 537 -29.99 5.89 10.13
CA ALA A 537 -29.52 4.58 10.55
C ALA A 537 -28.38 4.01 9.68
N CYS A 538 -28.18 4.53 8.45
CA CYS A 538 -27.14 4.03 7.54
C CYS A 538 -25.73 4.08 8.17
N HIS A 539 -25.15 2.89 8.40
CA HIS A 539 -23.84 2.72 9.02
C HIS A 539 -22.73 3.54 8.34
N LEU A 540 -22.56 3.40 7.02
CA LEU A 540 -21.55 4.12 6.25
C LEU A 540 -21.75 5.65 6.32
N CYS A 541 -23.00 6.15 6.29
CA CYS A 541 -23.27 7.57 6.46
C CYS A 541 -22.86 8.08 7.85
N GLN A 542 -23.15 7.29 8.89
CA GLN A 542 -22.84 7.64 10.26
C GLN A 542 -21.33 7.69 10.50
N LEU A 543 -20.54 6.80 9.90
CA LEU A 543 -19.09 6.77 10.04
C LEU A 543 -18.36 7.74 9.09
N SER A 544 -18.92 8.07 7.93
CA SER A 544 -18.27 8.93 6.93
C SER A 544 -18.58 10.43 7.10
N LYS A 545 -19.78 10.85 7.49
CA LYS A 545 -20.18 12.29 7.48
C LYS A 545 -19.76 13.01 8.76
N LYS A 546 -18.84 13.99 8.64
CA LYS A 546 -18.38 14.84 9.76
C LYS A 546 -19.48 15.82 10.21
N SER A 547 -19.48 16.21 11.49
CA SER A 547 -20.36 17.25 12.02
C SER A 547 -19.97 18.63 11.45
N ASN A 548 -20.96 19.41 11.01
CA ASN A 548 -20.76 20.74 10.42
C ASN A 548 -20.63 21.84 11.50
N ILE A 549 -19.75 21.65 12.48
CA ILE A 549 -19.42 22.71 13.44
C ILE A 549 -18.22 23.46 12.88
N THR A 550 -18.44 24.65 12.35
CA THR A 550 -17.38 25.55 11.91
C THR A 550 -17.72 26.98 12.32
N TYR A 551 -16.81 27.62 13.05
CA TYR A 551 -16.76 29.07 13.21
C TYR A 551 -16.29 29.67 11.88
N VAL A 552 -17.05 30.59 11.29
CA VAL A 552 -16.67 31.22 10.00
C VAL A 552 -17.11 32.67 10.02
N GLY A 553 -16.17 33.61 9.81
CA GLY A 553 -16.37 35.06 9.61
C GLY A 553 -17.06 35.45 8.28
N PRO A 554 -17.47 36.72 8.08
CA PRO A 554 -18.26 37.15 6.92
C PRO A 554 -17.51 36.98 5.59
N CYS A 555 -18.20 36.54 4.53
CA CYS A 555 -17.62 36.24 3.21
C CYS A 555 -18.48 36.81 2.08
N LYS A 556 -17.91 37.62 1.18
CA LYS A 556 -18.57 38.01 -0.08
C LYS A 556 -18.43 36.87 -1.10
N SER A 557 -19.55 36.41 -1.67
CA SER A 557 -19.56 35.34 -2.69
C SER A 557 -19.37 35.93 -4.09
N ILE A 558 -18.54 35.29 -4.94
CA ILE A 558 -18.46 35.62 -6.37
C ILE A 558 -19.74 35.09 -7.04
N ILE A 559 -20.47 35.97 -7.73
CA ILE A 559 -21.68 35.62 -8.48
C ILE A 559 -21.32 35.60 -9.96
N THR A 560 -21.61 34.49 -10.63
CA THR A 560 -21.48 34.34 -12.08
C THR A 560 -22.86 34.24 -12.73
N GLU A 561 -22.97 34.67 -13.99
CA GLU A 561 -24.26 34.77 -14.68
C GLU A 561 -24.44 33.76 -15.81
N ASN A 562 -23.33 33.25 -16.36
CA ASN A 562 -23.30 32.28 -17.44
C ASN A 562 -22.21 31.22 -17.24
N ILE A 563 -22.37 30.10 -17.96
CA ILE A 563 -21.39 29.03 -18.05
C ILE A 563 -20.08 29.59 -18.63
N GLY A 564 -18.95 29.25 -18.01
CA GLY A 564 -17.64 29.68 -18.47
C GLY A 564 -17.26 31.11 -18.06
N ASP A 565 -18.09 31.87 -17.35
CA ASP A 565 -17.68 33.20 -16.86
C ASP A 565 -16.44 33.10 -15.97
N ILE A 566 -16.48 32.19 -14.99
CA ILE A 566 -15.34 31.88 -14.13
C ILE A 566 -15.32 30.37 -13.91
N VAL A 567 -14.21 29.74 -14.25
CA VAL A 567 -13.91 28.36 -13.92
C VAL A 567 -12.89 28.35 -12.78
N MET A 568 -13.12 27.52 -11.77
CA MET A 568 -12.24 27.39 -10.63
C MET A 568 -11.46 26.08 -10.75
N ALA A 569 -10.15 26.12 -10.53
CA ALA A 569 -9.32 24.93 -10.63
C ALA A 569 -8.37 24.78 -9.44
N ASP A 570 -8.12 23.54 -9.06
CA ASP A 570 -7.33 23.16 -7.89
C ASP A 570 -6.67 21.79 -8.08
N LEU A 571 -5.60 21.53 -7.34
CA LEU A 571 -4.93 20.23 -7.29
C LEU A 571 -5.26 19.53 -5.98
N TYR A 572 -5.92 18.39 -6.10
CA TYR A 572 -6.21 17.53 -4.98
C TYR A 572 -5.13 16.44 -4.86
N GLY A 573 -4.24 16.59 -3.87
CA GLY A 573 -3.15 15.64 -3.60
C GLY A 573 -2.08 16.21 -2.67
N PRO A 574 -0.91 15.54 -2.57
CA PRO A 574 -0.62 14.23 -3.15
C PRO A 574 -1.49 13.13 -2.54
N LEU A 575 -1.88 12.18 -3.37
CA LEU A 575 -2.63 10.96 -3.04
C LEU A 575 -1.71 9.75 -3.07
N VAL A 576 -2.14 8.66 -2.44
CA VAL A 576 -1.48 7.35 -2.58
C VAL A 576 -1.44 6.96 -4.05
N SER A 577 -0.36 6.32 -4.52
CA SER A 577 -0.27 5.91 -5.93
C SER A 577 -1.44 5.01 -6.29
N GLY A 578 -2.40 5.59 -7.02
CA GLY A 578 -3.56 4.87 -7.52
C GLY A 578 -3.14 3.89 -8.60
N THR A 579 -4.10 3.08 -9.07
CA THR A 579 -3.90 2.22 -10.24
C THR A 579 -3.24 3.02 -11.37
N PHE A 580 -2.18 2.46 -11.98
CA PHE A 580 -1.36 3.09 -13.03
C PHE A 580 -0.41 4.24 -12.60
N GLY A 581 -0.25 4.50 -11.31
CA GLY A 581 0.76 5.42 -10.76
C GLY A 581 0.34 6.90 -10.74
N TYR A 582 -0.96 7.18 -10.75
CA TYR A 582 -1.49 8.54 -10.53
C TYR A 582 -1.37 8.94 -9.06
N THR A 583 -1.07 10.21 -8.80
CA THR A 583 -0.80 10.74 -7.44
C THR A 583 -1.49 12.08 -7.17
N PHE A 584 -2.08 12.73 -8.17
CA PHE A 584 -2.86 13.95 -8.01
C PHE A 584 -4.16 13.87 -8.81
N ILE A 585 -5.17 14.63 -8.41
CA ILE A 585 -6.34 14.92 -9.23
C ILE A 585 -6.34 16.40 -9.53
N PHE A 586 -6.37 16.77 -10.81
CA PHE A 586 -6.68 18.13 -11.22
C PHE A 586 -8.20 18.27 -11.28
N VAL A 587 -8.72 19.07 -10.35
CA VAL A 587 -10.14 19.35 -10.20
C VAL A 587 -10.40 20.68 -10.90
N ILE A 588 -11.29 20.68 -11.88
CA ILE A 588 -11.73 21.90 -12.57
C ILE A 588 -13.26 21.97 -12.52
N GLN A 589 -13.78 23.12 -12.12
CA GLN A 589 -15.21 23.35 -11.88
C GLN A 589 -15.69 24.65 -12.53
N ASP A 590 -16.78 24.60 -13.28
CA ASP A 590 -17.50 25.80 -13.69
C ASP A 590 -18.30 26.39 -12.53
N SER A 591 -18.08 27.68 -12.23
CA SER A 591 -18.69 28.31 -11.04
C SER A 591 -20.19 28.55 -11.18
N PHE A 592 -20.74 28.62 -12.40
CA PHE A 592 -22.17 28.84 -12.62
C PHE A 592 -22.96 27.53 -12.54
N SER A 593 -22.65 26.56 -13.41
CA SER A 593 -23.30 25.25 -13.47
C SER A 593 -22.91 24.31 -12.32
N LYS A 594 -21.78 24.57 -11.67
CA LYS A 594 -21.12 23.68 -10.70
C LYS A 594 -20.56 22.39 -11.31
N PHE A 595 -20.60 22.25 -12.64
CA PHE A 595 -20.07 21.10 -13.37
C PHE A 595 -18.57 20.92 -13.14
N ILE A 596 -18.15 19.68 -12.90
CA ILE A 596 -16.74 19.35 -12.63
C ILE A 596 -16.18 18.40 -13.69
N LYS A 597 -14.87 18.49 -13.90
CA LYS A 597 -14.06 17.41 -14.47
C LYS A 597 -12.94 17.03 -13.51
N LEU A 598 -12.67 15.73 -13.39
CA LEU A 598 -11.64 15.17 -12.52
C LEU A 598 -10.57 14.49 -13.36
N TYR A 599 -9.38 15.08 -13.45
CA TYR A 599 -8.28 14.51 -14.24
C TYR A 599 -7.20 13.89 -13.34
N PRO A 600 -6.96 12.57 -13.40
CA PRO A 600 -5.84 11.98 -12.68
C PRO A 600 -4.51 12.39 -13.30
N LEU A 601 -3.55 12.79 -12.47
CA LEU A 601 -2.22 13.23 -12.85
C LEU A 601 -1.15 12.42 -12.10
N LYS A 602 -0.09 12.01 -12.80
CA LYS A 602 1.09 11.36 -12.17
C LYS A 602 2.01 12.37 -11.50
N GLN A 603 2.01 13.59 -12.01
CA GLN A 603 2.82 14.72 -11.52
C GLN A 603 2.02 16.01 -11.71
N SER A 604 2.15 16.96 -10.78
CA SER A 604 1.46 18.25 -10.77
C SER A 604 2.18 19.35 -11.57
N THR A 605 2.78 18.99 -12.72
CA THR A 605 3.53 19.97 -13.54
C THR A 605 2.61 20.92 -14.30
N ALA A 606 3.08 22.15 -14.58
CA ALA A 606 2.34 23.12 -15.38
C ALA A 606 1.91 22.56 -16.74
N LYS A 607 2.80 21.82 -17.42
CA LYS A 607 2.51 21.17 -18.70
C LYS A 607 1.35 20.17 -18.60
N SER A 608 1.39 19.29 -17.59
CA SER A 608 0.34 18.30 -17.36
C SER A 608 -1.03 18.95 -17.09
N VAL A 609 -1.05 20.03 -16.31
CA VAL A 609 -2.28 20.78 -16.00
C VAL A 609 -2.81 21.51 -17.24
N VAL A 610 -1.97 22.22 -17.99
CA VAL A 610 -2.37 22.95 -19.21
C VAL A 610 -3.00 22.00 -20.23
N THR A 611 -2.43 20.79 -20.43
CA THR A 611 -3.04 19.79 -21.33
C THR A 611 -4.48 19.46 -20.91
N LYS A 612 -4.75 19.33 -19.60
CA LYS A 612 -6.10 19.04 -19.12
C LYS A 612 -7.04 20.24 -19.19
N VAL A 613 -6.53 21.46 -19.04
CA VAL A 613 -7.31 22.67 -19.32
C VAL A 613 -7.77 22.70 -20.78
N LYS A 614 -6.89 22.36 -21.74
CA LYS A 614 -7.26 22.29 -23.17
C LYS A 614 -8.43 21.33 -23.41
N HIS A 615 -8.41 20.15 -22.78
CA HIS A 615 -9.52 19.19 -22.86
C HIS A 615 -10.82 19.73 -22.23
N PHE A 616 -10.72 20.54 -21.16
CA PHE A 616 -11.90 21.15 -20.53
C PHE A 616 -12.51 22.25 -21.40
N VAL A 617 -11.68 23.02 -22.10
CA VAL A 617 -12.11 24.10 -23.02
C VAL A 617 -13.01 23.57 -24.15
N GLU A 618 -12.83 22.31 -24.56
CA GLU A 618 -13.71 21.64 -25.53
C GLU A 618 -15.14 21.44 -25.00
N ILE A 619 -15.33 21.42 -23.67
CA ILE A 619 -16.63 21.25 -23.01
C ILE A 619 -17.21 22.62 -22.63
N ILE A 620 -16.44 23.43 -21.91
CA ILE A 620 -16.82 24.77 -21.45
C ILE A 620 -15.66 25.72 -21.75
N LYS A 621 -15.89 26.72 -22.60
CA LYS A 621 -14.91 27.77 -22.91
C LYS A 621 -14.90 28.83 -21.80
N PRO A 622 -13.85 28.91 -20.95
CA PRO A 622 -13.83 29.84 -19.85
C PRO A 622 -13.31 31.22 -20.28
N LYS A 623 -13.93 32.29 -19.80
CA LYS A 623 -13.40 33.67 -19.90
C LYS A 623 -12.26 33.88 -18.91
N ALA A 624 -12.38 33.28 -17.73
CA ALA A 624 -11.36 33.33 -16.70
C ALA A 624 -11.22 32.00 -15.95
N ILE A 625 -9.99 31.67 -15.55
CA ILE A 625 -9.71 30.54 -14.66
C ILE A 625 -9.13 31.07 -13.35
N MET A 626 -9.78 30.73 -12.24
CA MET A 626 -9.35 31.07 -10.88
C MET A 626 -8.62 29.90 -10.22
N THR A 627 -7.39 30.13 -9.75
CA THR A 627 -6.55 29.13 -9.06
C THR A 627 -5.94 29.67 -7.77
N ASP A 628 -5.27 28.80 -7.02
CA ASP A 628 -4.33 29.24 -5.97
C ASP A 628 -3.01 29.76 -6.57
N ASN A 629 -2.11 30.22 -5.70
CA ASN A 629 -0.76 30.65 -6.07
C ASN A 629 0.25 29.48 -6.18
N GLY A 630 -0.22 28.26 -6.49
CA GLY A 630 0.63 27.10 -6.68
C GLY A 630 1.63 27.30 -7.82
N LYS A 631 2.86 26.78 -7.67
CA LYS A 631 3.98 26.97 -8.62
C LYS A 631 3.61 26.65 -10.07
N GLN A 632 2.76 25.64 -10.28
CA GLN A 632 2.25 25.23 -11.57
C GLN A 632 1.37 26.30 -12.26
N PHE A 633 0.59 27.06 -11.50
CA PHE A 633 -0.36 28.06 -12.00
C PHE A 633 0.24 29.46 -12.11
N VAL A 634 1.43 29.70 -11.56
CA VAL A 634 2.13 31.00 -11.69
C VAL A 634 3.31 30.96 -12.67
N SER A 635 3.61 29.78 -13.23
CA SER A 635 4.71 29.58 -14.18
C SER A 635 4.54 30.38 -15.49
N ASN A 636 5.66 30.70 -16.15
CA ASN A 636 5.63 31.37 -17.46
C ASN A 636 4.88 30.54 -18.51
N HIS A 637 5.07 29.21 -18.49
CA HIS A 637 4.34 28.30 -19.38
C HIS A 637 2.83 28.38 -19.18
N TRP A 638 2.34 28.42 -17.93
CA TRP A 638 0.93 28.61 -17.63
C TRP A 638 0.42 29.96 -18.14
N LYS A 639 1.10 31.06 -17.80
CA LYS A 639 0.69 32.41 -18.24
C LYS A 639 0.63 32.53 -19.76
N GLN A 640 1.58 31.93 -20.47
CA GLN A 640 1.58 31.91 -21.93
C GLN A 640 0.41 31.08 -22.46
N SER A 641 0.23 29.86 -21.96
CA SER A 641 -0.84 28.98 -22.41
C SER A 641 -2.25 29.54 -22.16
N MET A 642 -2.45 30.28 -21.06
CA MET A 642 -3.72 30.97 -20.80
C MET A 642 -3.96 32.10 -21.80
N ARG A 643 -2.92 32.85 -22.19
CA ARG A 643 -3.01 33.87 -23.25
C ARG A 643 -3.36 33.24 -24.60
N ASP A 644 -2.69 32.15 -24.96
CA ASP A 644 -2.92 31.44 -26.22
C ASP A 644 -4.36 30.90 -26.32
N LEU A 645 -4.97 30.54 -25.18
CA LEU A 645 -6.36 30.08 -25.09
C LEU A 645 -7.37 31.23 -24.92
N ASN A 646 -6.91 32.48 -24.85
CA ASN A 646 -7.71 33.67 -24.54
C ASN A 646 -8.48 33.57 -23.19
N ILE A 647 -7.83 33.01 -22.18
CA ILE A 647 -8.37 32.81 -20.82
C ILE A 647 -7.64 33.75 -19.85
N LYS A 648 -8.38 34.52 -19.04
CA LYS A 648 -7.79 35.36 -18.00
C LYS A 648 -7.45 34.56 -16.74
N PRO A 649 -6.17 34.42 -16.32
CA PRO A 649 -5.84 33.81 -15.04
C PRO A 649 -6.17 34.75 -13.88
N ILE A 650 -6.88 34.24 -12.86
CA ILE A 650 -7.21 34.93 -11.61
C ILE A 650 -6.59 34.13 -10.46
N TYR A 651 -5.91 34.81 -9.54
CA TYR A 651 -5.25 34.16 -8.42
C TYR A 651 -5.92 34.51 -7.10
N THR A 652 -6.10 33.52 -6.23
CA THR A 652 -6.60 33.75 -4.87
C THR A 652 -5.53 34.32 -3.94
N THR A 653 -5.94 35.12 -2.95
CA THR A 653 -5.00 35.70 -1.98
C THR A 653 -4.46 34.63 -1.02
N VAL A 654 -3.16 34.71 -0.68
CA VAL A 654 -2.40 33.70 0.09
C VAL A 654 -2.98 33.41 1.49
N ARG A 655 -3.75 34.33 2.09
CA ARG A 655 -4.30 34.21 3.45
C ARG A 655 -5.84 34.17 3.51
N ASN A 656 -6.55 34.13 2.38
CA ASN A 656 -8.01 33.97 2.33
C ASN A 656 -8.42 33.17 1.07
N PRO A 657 -8.25 31.83 1.08
CA PRO A 657 -8.61 30.96 -0.05
C PRO A 657 -10.13 30.80 -0.26
N ARG A 658 -10.97 31.47 0.54
CA ARG A 658 -12.42 31.23 0.66
C ARG A 658 -13.32 31.56 -0.55
N PRO A 659 -12.94 32.40 -1.54
CA PRO A 659 -13.73 32.54 -2.76
C PRO A 659 -13.72 31.27 -3.63
N ASN A 660 -12.77 30.36 -3.40
CA ASN A 660 -12.59 29.16 -4.21
C ASN A 660 -13.55 28.04 -3.78
N THR A 661 -14.58 27.78 -4.59
CA THR A 661 -15.55 26.71 -4.29
C THR A 661 -14.98 25.31 -4.47
N THR A 662 -13.78 25.17 -5.03
CA THR A 662 -13.07 23.88 -5.13
C THR A 662 -12.81 23.27 -3.75
N GLU A 663 -12.66 24.06 -2.68
CA GLU A 663 -12.53 23.52 -1.32
C GLU A 663 -13.78 22.71 -0.92
N ARG A 664 -14.97 23.17 -1.34
CA ARG A 664 -16.23 22.44 -1.10
C ARG A 664 -16.31 21.19 -1.99
N VAL A 665 -15.83 21.26 -3.23
CA VAL A 665 -15.70 20.10 -4.10
C VAL A 665 -14.76 19.07 -3.47
N ASN A 666 -13.58 19.48 -3.01
CA ASN A 666 -12.61 18.63 -2.34
C ASN A 666 -13.18 17.96 -1.08
N LYS A 667 -14.01 18.67 -0.30
CA LYS A 667 -14.73 18.11 0.85
C LYS A 667 -15.76 17.05 0.44
N GLU A 668 -16.52 17.31 -0.63
CA GLU A 668 -17.47 16.33 -1.17
C GLU A 668 -16.76 15.12 -1.80
N LEU A 669 -15.66 15.33 -2.54
CA LEU A 669 -14.82 14.26 -3.06
C LEU A 669 -14.29 13.39 -1.91
N SER A 670 -13.76 14.01 -0.85
CA SER A 670 -13.32 13.28 0.36
C SER A 670 -14.47 12.47 0.98
N ARG A 671 -15.70 12.99 1.00
CA ARG A 671 -16.88 12.24 1.47
C ARG A 671 -17.18 11.05 0.56
N LEU A 672 -17.18 11.24 -0.75
CA LEU A 672 -17.48 10.18 -1.71
C LEU A 672 -16.39 9.10 -1.73
N PHE A 673 -15.11 9.46 -1.62
CA PHE A 673 -14.02 8.50 -1.45
C PHE A 673 -14.18 7.68 -0.18
N ARG A 674 -14.59 8.30 0.95
CA ARG A 674 -14.90 7.60 2.21
C ARG A 674 -16.09 6.66 2.14
N THR A 675 -16.94 6.78 1.12
CA THR A 675 -18.06 5.84 0.92
C THR A 675 -17.72 4.78 -0.12
N LEU A 676 -17.04 5.14 -1.21
CA LEU A 676 -16.82 4.27 -2.36
C LEU A 676 -15.46 3.56 -2.38
N CYS A 677 -14.45 4.10 -1.69
CA CYS A 677 -13.07 3.58 -1.67
C CYS A 677 -12.58 3.26 -0.25
N HIS A 678 -13.46 3.10 0.74
CA HIS A 678 -13.06 2.89 2.13
C HIS A 678 -12.40 1.53 2.40
N THR A 679 -12.60 0.54 1.52
CA THR A 679 -12.05 -0.82 1.61
C THR A 679 -10.73 -0.96 0.85
N ASN A 680 -10.63 -0.39 -0.36
CA ASN A 680 -9.41 -0.37 -1.15
C ASN A 680 -9.09 1.04 -1.65
N HIS A 681 -8.08 1.64 -1.04
CA HIS A 681 -7.66 3.00 -1.36
C HIS A 681 -6.92 3.11 -2.70
N LYS A 682 -6.40 2.02 -3.29
CA LYS A 682 -5.63 2.07 -4.56
C LYS A 682 -6.52 2.33 -5.77
N ASP A 683 -7.82 2.01 -5.67
CA ASP A 683 -8.76 2.07 -6.78
C ASP A 683 -9.35 3.46 -7.00
N TRP A 684 -8.89 4.46 -6.22
CA TRP A 684 -9.41 5.84 -6.30
C TRP A 684 -9.35 6.40 -7.73
N ALA A 685 -8.33 6.04 -8.51
CA ALA A 685 -8.16 6.49 -9.89
C ALA A 685 -9.15 5.81 -10.84
N LEU A 686 -9.53 4.56 -10.57
CA LEU A 686 -10.50 3.79 -11.36
C LEU A 686 -11.93 4.32 -11.16
N ILE A 687 -12.25 4.80 -9.96
CA ILE A 687 -13.61 5.29 -9.65
C ILE A 687 -13.83 6.77 -10.00
N LEU A 688 -12.83 7.50 -10.51
CA LEU A 688 -12.98 8.92 -10.86
C LEU A 688 -14.10 9.21 -11.86
N PRO A 689 -14.28 8.42 -12.96
CA PRO A 689 -15.37 8.65 -13.89
C PRO A 689 -16.74 8.55 -13.19
N LYS A 690 -16.91 7.52 -12.34
CA LYS A 690 -18.12 7.34 -11.53
C LYS A 690 -18.32 8.49 -10.54
N LEU A 691 -17.26 8.99 -9.91
CA LEU A 691 -17.34 10.15 -9.01
C LEU A 691 -17.76 11.42 -9.74
N GLU A 692 -17.19 11.65 -10.93
CA GLU A 692 -17.52 12.78 -11.79
C GLU A 692 -19.00 12.73 -12.19
N GLU A 693 -19.47 11.56 -12.64
CA GLU A 693 -20.87 11.32 -12.97
C GLU A 693 -21.81 11.54 -11.77
N LEU A 694 -21.52 10.91 -10.62
CA LEU A 694 -22.32 11.05 -9.41
C LEU A 694 -22.40 12.51 -8.93
N TYR A 695 -21.32 13.26 -9.05
CA TYR A 695 -21.31 14.67 -8.67
C TYR A 695 -22.12 15.51 -9.67
N ASN A 696 -21.88 15.34 -10.97
CA ASN A 696 -22.54 16.13 -12.02
C ASN A 696 -24.04 15.81 -12.17
N ASN A 697 -24.47 14.64 -11.71
CA ASN A 697 -25.88 14.24 -11.63
C ASN A 697 -26.50 14.42 -10.23
N SER A 698 -25.74 14.94 -9.26
CA SER A 698 -26.27 15.24 -7.92
C SER A 698 -26.92 16.61 -7.84
N TYR A 699 -28.01 16.70 -7.09
CA TYR A 699 -28.67 17.98 -6.84
C TYR A 699 -27.79 18.97 -6.05
N HIS A 700 -27.76 20.23 -6.46
CA HIS A 700 -27.09 21.31 -5.74
C HIS A 700 -28.10 22.33 -5.17
N ASN A 701 -28.12 22.49 -3.84
CA ASN A 701 -29.06 23.42 -3.18
C ASN A 701 -28.91 24.88 -3.63
N SER A 702 -27.72 25.30 -4.08
CA SER A 702 -27.47 26.69 -4.50
C SER A 702 -28.00 27.01 -5.89
N THR A 703 -27.96 26.02 -6.80
CA THR A 703 -28.43 26.19 -8.18
C THR A 703 -29.88 25.75 -8.31
N GLY A 704 -30.32 24.81 -7.46
CA GLY A 704 -31.65 24.25 -7.53
C GLY A 704 -31.82 23.17 -8.61
N PHE A 705 -30.71 22.73 -9.24
CA PHE A 705 -30.63 21.75 -10.34
C PHE A 705 -29.33 20.92 -10.23
N THR A 706 -29.20 19.85 -11.01
CA THR A 706 -27.92 19.14 -11.20
C THR A 706 -27.03 19.87 -12.21
N PRO A 707 -25.70 19.72 -12.14
CA PRO A 707 -24.81 20.28 -13.16
C PRO A 707 -25.11 19.84 -14.59
N CYS A 708 -25.45 18.56 -14.82
CA CYS A 708 -25.85 18.05 -16.13
C CYS A 708 -27.15 18.69 -16.65
N GLU A 709 -28.14 18.92 -15.79
CA GLU A 709 -29.38 19.63 -16.18
C GLU A 709 -29.08 21.06 -16.65
N ILE A 710 -28.13 21.74 -16.02
CA ILE A 710 -27.77 23.13 -16.37
C ILE A 710 -26.94 23.18 -17.68
N LEU A 711 -26.07 22.20 -17.88
CA LEU A 711 -25.16 22.14 -19.03
C LEU A 711 -25.87 21.59 -20.28
N TYR A 712 -26.54 20.46 -20.15
CA TYR A 712 -27.10 19.66 -21.25
C TYR A 712 -28.64 19.61 -21.29
N GLY A 713 -29.33 19.95 -20.19
CA GLY A 713 -30.79 19.84 -20.09
C GLY A 713 -31.29 18.42 -19.82
N GLU A 714 -30.39 17.52 -19.44
CA GLU A 714 -30.69 16.10 -19.20
C GLU A 714 -30.79 15.80 -17.70
N SER A 715 -31.87 15.13 -17.30
CA SER A 715 -32.08 14.66 -15.93
C SER A 715 -31.45 13.28 -15.71
N ASN A 716 -30.98 13.02 -14.49
CA ASN A 716 -30.39 11.72 -14.13
C ASN A 716 -31.40 10.55 -14.24
N GLU A 717 -30.98 9.45 -14.88
CA GLU A 717 -31.70 8.18 -14.95
C GLU A 717 -31.13 7.20 -13.91
N MET A 718 -31.99 6.55 -13.13
CA MET A 718 -31.61 5.39 -12.31
C MET A 718 -31.80 4.08 -13.06
N SER A 719 -31.17 3.02 -12.54
CA SER A 719 -31.31 1.65 -13.04
C SER A 719 -32.76 1.20 -13.24
N PHE A 720 -33.66 1.59 -12.33
CA PHE A 720 -35.07 1.19 -12.34
C PHE A 720 -35.99 2.14 -13.14
N ASP A 721 -35.50 3.27 -13.65
CA ASP A 721 -36.32 4.25 -14.39
C ASP A 721 -36.83 3.70 -15.73
N LYS A 722 -36.07 2.78 -16.33
CA LYS A 722 -36.45 2.06 -17.55
C LYS A 722 -37.71 1.18 -17.37
N VAL A 723 -38.00 0.78 -16.13
CA VAL A 723 -39.10 -0.13 -15.78
C VAL A 723 -40.39 0.63 -15.46
N ILE A 724 -40.27 1.82 -14.86
CA ILE A 724 -41.42 2.62 -14.40
C ILE A 724 -41.95 3.62 -15.44
N SER A 725 -41.57 3.47 -16.72
CA SER A 725 -42.15 4.19 -17.87
C SER A 725 -42.11 5.72 -17.78
N LYS A 726 -41.06 6.32 -17.19
CA LYS A 726 -40.97 7.78 -17.11
C LYS A 726 -40.51 8.37 -18.46
N ARG A 727 -41.28 9.32 -19.02
CA ARG A 727 -40.86 10.12 -20.18
C ARG A 727 -39.69 11.02 -19.80
N LYS A 728 -38.71 11.16 -20.71
CA LYS A 728 -37.66 12.18 -20.65
C LYS A 728 -38.30 13.56 -20.75
N ASP A 729 -38.39 14.28 -19.65
CA ASP A 729 -38.68 15.71 -19.70
C ASP A 729 -37.41 16.41 -20.20
N LYS A 730 -37.33 16.70 -21.51
CA LYS A 730 -36.35 17.64 -22.05
C LYS A 730 -36.72 19.02 -21.55
N HIS A 731 -36.03 19.47 -20.51
CA HIS A 731 -36.24 20.79 -19.97
C HIS A 731 -35.54 21.81 -20.86
N ASN A 732 -36.19 22.96 -21.09
CA ASN A 732 -35.56 24.06 -21.81
C ASN A 732 -34.37 24.59 -21.00
N VAL A 733 -33.17 24.38 -21.53
CA VAL A 733 -31.90 24.73 -20.87
C VAL A 733 -31.86 26.21 -20.49
N GLU A 734 -32.42 27.12 -21.30
CA GLU A 734 -32.39 28.55 -20.98
C GLU A 734 -33.31 28.89 -19.81
N GLN A 735 -34.46 28.22 -19.69
CA GLN A 735 -35.35 28.40 -18.52
C GLN A 735 -34.67 27.92 -17.24
N ILE A 736 -33.96 26.79 -17.29
CA ILE A 736 -33.15 26.30 -16.17
C ILE A 736 -32.10 27.35 -15.79
N ARG A 737 -31.33 27.85 -16.76
CA ARG A 737 -30.27 28.83 -16.52
C ARG A 737 -30.80 30.14 -15.95
N GLN A 738 -31.96 30.63 -16.41
CA GLN A 738 -32.62 31.79 -15.82
C GLN A 738 -32.99 31.56 -14.34
N GLN A 739 -33.51 30.38 -14.00
CA GLN A 739 -33.82 30.06 -12.61
C GLN A 739 -32.55 29.91 -11.75
N VAL A 740 -31.47 29.34 -12.30
CA VAL A 740 -30.16 29.26 -11.61
C VAL A 740 -29.63 30.65 -11.27
N ARG A 741 -29.73 31.63 -12.19
CA ARG A 741 -29.33 33.03 -11.92
C ARG A 741 -30.06 33.61 -10.71
N LYS A 742 -31.37 33.37 -10.60
CA LYS A 742 -32.18 33.80 -9.44
C LYS A 742 -31.74 33.08 -8.15
N ASN A 743 -31.61 31.76 -8.20
CA ASN A 743 -31.24 30.93 -7.05
C ASN A 743 -29.86 31.28 -6.48
N LEU A 744 -28.86 31.54 -7.34
CA LEU A 744 -27.51 31.92 -6.90
C LEU A 744 -27.50 33.29 -6.20
N LYS A 745 -28.28 34.27 -6.67
CA LYS A 745 -28.45 35.58 -6.03
C LYS A 745 -29.10 35.43 -4.65
N GLU A 746 -30.18 34.65 -4.56
CA GLU A 746 -30.88 34.39 -3.29
C GLU A 746 -30.01 33.62 -2.28
N ALA A 747 -29.32 32.56 -2.73
CA ALA A 747 -28.43 31.76 -1.89
C ALA A 747 -27.23 32.57 -1.37
N SER A 748 -26.76 33.56 -2.13
CA SER A 748 -25.74 34.52 -1.68
C SER A 748 -26.30 35.42 -0.55
N ARG A 749 -27.51 35.98 -0.74
CA ARG A 749 -28.20 36.81 0.25
C ARG A 749 -28.46 36.07 1.57
N ILE A 750 -28.98 34.85 1.53
CA ILE A 750 -29.26 34.02 2.72
C ILE A 750 -27.97 33.66 3.48
N ARG A 751 -26.85 33.49 2.77
CA ARG A 751 -25.57 33.14 3.40
C ARG A 751 -24.98 34.31 4.18
N ASN A 752 -25.14 35.53 3.67
CA ASN A 752 -24.68 36.74 4.34
C ASN A 752 -25.48 37.06 5.62
N THR A 753 -26.67 36.46 5.82
CA THR A 753 -27.57 36.77 6.96
C THR A 753 -27.59 35.73 8.09
N LYS A 754 -27.01 34.54 7.94
CA LYS A 754 -27.14 33.41 8.91
C LYS A 754 -25.96 33.23 9.88
N PHE A 755 -25.35 34.32 10.36
CA PHE A 755 -24.06 34.25 11.05
C PHE A 755 -24.07 33.66 12.47
N ASP A 756 -25.13 33.78 13.26
CA ASP A 756 -25.06 33.40 14.68
C ASP A 756 -26.05 32.32 15.08
N LYS A 757 -25.49 31.19 15.58
CA LYS A 757 -25.93 30.42 16.75
C LYS A 757 -25.42 28.98 16.68
N ARG A 758 -24.62 28.57 17.67
CA ARG A 758 -24.86 27.41 18.56
C ARG A 758 -23.57 26.96 19.26
N ASN A 759 -23.69 26.68 20.56
CA ASN A 759 -23.15 25.47 21.19
C ASN A 759 -24.06 25.08 22.37
N ARG A 760 -24.43 23.79 22.44
CA ARG A 760 -24.99 23.14 23.63
C ARG A 760 -24.20 21.85 23.82
N LEU A 761 -23.77 21.59 25.06
CA LEU A 761 -23.13 20.34 25.46
C LEU A 761 -24.17 19.22 25.47
N ILE A 762 -23.83 18.06 24.91
CA ILE A 762 -24.70 16.87 24.82
C ILE A 762 -24.30 15.89 25.92
N LYS A 763 -25.27 15.45 26.75
CA LYS A 763 -25.11 14.37 27.74
C LYS A 763 -25.63 13.04 27.17
N TYR A 764 -25.00 11.92 27.55
CA TYR A 764 -25.34 10.56 27.14
C TYR A 764 -25.65 9.66 28.36
N ASN A 765 -26.47 8.62 28.16
CA ASN A 765 -26.87 7.66 29.21
C ASN A 765 -26.20 6.28 29.03
N ILE A 766 -26.09 5.49 30.11
CA ILE A 766 -25.66 4.08 30.04
C ILE A 766 -26.59 3.32 29.08
N GLY A 767 -26.01 2.52 28.18
CA GLY A 767 -26.74 1.80 27.13
C GLY A 767 -26.93 2.58 25.82
N ASP A 768 -26.65 3.90 25.76
CA ASP A 768 -26.66 4.63 24.49
C ASP A 768 -25.56 4.11 23.54
N LEU A 769 -25.90 3.99 22.26
CA LEU A 769 -24.93 3.71 21.21
C LEU A 769 -24.24 5.00 20.76
N VAL A 770 -22.92 4.98 20.70
CA VAL A 770 -22.08 6.12 20.32
C VAL A 770 -20.99 5.71 19.33
N LYS A 771 -20.44 6.70 18.63
CA LYS A 771 -19.27 6.59 17.75
C LYS A 771 -18.20 7.60 18.15
N ILE A 772 -16.94 7.24 17.94
CA ILE A 772 -15.77 8.00 18.40
C ILE A 772 -15.12 8.69 17.19
N SER A 773 -14.77 9.97 17.32
CA SER A 773 -14.02 10.70 16.28
C SER A 773 -12.61 10.14 16.10
N ARG A 774 -12.26 9.69 14.90
CA ARG A 774 -10.90 9.26 14.57
C ARG A 774 -10.04 10.46 14.12
N SER A 775 -8.86 10.58 14.72
CA SER A 775 -7.75 11.42 14.22
C SER A 775 -6.67 10.54 13.59
N SER A 776 -7.03 9.76 12.56
CA SER A 776 -6.06 8.94 11.84
C SER A 776 -5.12 9.82 11.01
N ARG A 777 -3.81 9.64 11.16
CA ARG A 777 -2.81 10.26 10.28
C ARG A 777 -2.73 9.49 8.96
N SER A 778 -2.40 10.17 7.86
CA SER A 778 -2.13 9.48 6.58
C SER A 778 -0.90 8.58 6.76
N ASP A 779 -1.00 7.37 6.22
CA ASP A 779 0.06 6.37 6.23
C ASP A 779 0.42 6.06 4.77
N ALA A 780 1.49 6.70 4.31
CA ALA A 780 1.95 6.56 2.93
C ALA A 780 2.45 5.14 2.63
N ASP A 781 2.92 4.41 3.65
CA ASP A 781 3.53 3.09 3.54
C ASP A 781 2.47 2.00 3.39
N ASN A 782 1.34 2.13 4.10
CA ASN A 782 0.15 1.28 3.92
C ASN A 782 -0.78 1.73 2.79
N LYS A 783 -0.42 2.81 2.07
CA LYS A 783 -1.27 3.47 1.08
C LYS A 783 -2.64 3.86 1.63
N VAL A 784 -2.70 4.21 2.92
CA VAL A 784 -3.90 4.64 3.62
C VAL A 784 -3.89 6.16 3.76
N MET A 785 -4.87 6.85 3.18
CA MET A 785 -5.01 8.29 3.33
C MET A 785 -6.00 8.62 4.43
N SER A 786 -5.60 9.51 5.35
CA SER A 786 -6.53 10.08 6.34
C SER A 786 -7.78 10.71 5.71
N LYS A 787 -7.65 11.22 4.47
CA LYS A 787 -8.76 11.79 3.68
C LYS A 787 -9.79 10.75 3.23
N PHE A 788 -9.43 9.47 3.15
CA PHE A 788 -10.27 8.36 2.66
C PHE A 788 -10.76 7.43 3.78
N ASN A 789 -10.21 7.57 5.00
CA ASN A 789 -10.68 6.86 6.17
C ASN A 789 -12.06 7.35 6.64
N LEU A 790 -12.85 6.43 7.17
CA LEU A 790 -14.04 6.78 7.94
C LEU A 790 -13.69 7.78 9.05
N ALA A 791 -14.51 8.81 9.21
CA ALA A 791 -14.26 9.89 10.16
C ALA A 791 -14.52 9.46 11.61
N TYR A 792 -15.33 8.43 11.80
CA TYR A 792 -15.68 7.89 13.10
C TYR A 792 -15.49 6.37 13.13
N GLU A 793 -15.30 5.85 14.33
CA GLU A 793 -15.23 4.42 14.64
C GLU A 793 -16.38 4.03 15.59
N GLY A 794 -16.91 2.83 15.44
CA GLY A 794 -18.04 2.31 16.21
C GLY A 794 -18.95 1.42 15.35
N PRO A 795 -20.11 0.98 15.87
CA PRO A 795 -20.75 1.45 17.10
C PRO A 795 -20.11 0.92 18.39
N TYR A 796 -20.18 1.72 19.46
CA TYR A 796 -19.85 1.33 20.84
C TYR A 796 -21.04 1.59 21.76
N VAL A 797 -21.16 0.85 22.86
CA VAL A 797 -22.16 1.10 23.92
C VAL A 797 -21.51 1.81 25.11
N ILE A 798 -22.23 2.76 25.72
CA ILE A 798 -21.80 3.35 26.99
C ILE A 798 -22.01 2.33 28.11
N ALA A 799 -20.91 1.81 28.64
CA ALA A 799 -20.89 0.80 29.68
C ALA A 799 -20.96 1.42 31.09
N ALA A 800 -20.32 2.59 31.30
CA ALA A 800 -20.32 3.28 32.59
C ALA A 800 -20.05 4.78 32.44
N VAL A 801 -20.42 5.57 33.46
CA VAL A 801 -20.16 7.02 33.55
C VAL A 801 -19.28 7.28 34.79
N PRO A 802 -17.94 7.13 34.68
CA PRO A 802 -17.05 7.27 35.84
C PRO A 802 -16.97 8.72 36.36
N PHE A 803 -17.11 9.73 35.49
CA PHE A 803 -17.09 11.17 35.86
C PHE A 803 -18.01 12.00 34.94
N ASP A 804 -18.36 13.23 35.32
CA ASP A 804 -19.19 14.11 34.49
C ASP A 804 -18.48 14.43 33.14
N ASN A 805 -19.19 14.25 32.03
CA ASN A 805 -18.67 14.31 30.65
C ASN A 805 -17.59 13.28 30.27
N VAL A 806 -17.42 12.18 31.01
CA VAL A 806 -16.49 11.10 30.68
C VAL A 806 -17.22 9.75 30.70
N TYR A 807 -17.06 8.96 29.64
CA TYR A 807 -17.82 7.73 29.40
C TYR A 807 -16.90 6.54 29.10
N THR A 808 -17.16 5.40 29.74
CA THR A 808 -16.53 4.12 29.42
C THR A 808 -17.29 3.45 28.27
N LEU A 809 -16.57 3.03 27.23
CA LEU A 809 -17.14 2.41 26.04
C LEU A 809 -16.81 0.94 25.96
N ALA A 810 -17.79 0.13 25.56
CA ALA A 810 -17.62 -1.30 25.27
C ALA A 810 -18.06 -1.65 23.85
N ASN A 811 -17.51 -2.73 23.30
CA ASN A 811 -17.99 -3.32 22.06
C ASN A 811 -19.41 -3.87 22.29
N PRO A 812 -20.40 -3.52 21.46
CA PRO A 812 -21.80 -3.95 21.65
C PRO A 812 -22.03 -5.45 21.42
N GLU A 813 -21.10 -6.15 20.77
CA GLU A 813 -21.18 -7.60 20.50
C GLU A 813 -20.37 -8.42 21.50
N THR A 814 -19.13 -7.99 21.82
CA THR A 814 -18.22 -8.76 22.69
C THR A 814 -18.22 -8.32 24.15
N ASN A 815 -18.89 -7.20 24.49
CA ASN A 815 -18.81 -6.52 25.79
C ASN A 815 -17.39 -6.14 26.24
N GLU A 816 -16.38 -6.27 25.38
CA GLU A 816 -15.00 -5.89 25.69
C GLU A 816 -14.88 -4.37 25.85
N ILE A 817 -14.22 -3.95 26.94
CA ILE A 817 -14.02 -2.53 27.24
C ILE A 817 -12.98 -1.95 26.27
N ARG A 818 -13.40 -0.98 25.46
CA ARG A 818 -12.55 -0.29 24.49
C ARG A 818 -11.68 0.79 25.13
N GLY A 819 -12.17 1.42 26.21
CA GLY A 819 -11.50 2.50 26.94
C GLY A 819 -12.45 3.61 27.42
N ILE A 820 -11.88 4.66 28.02
CA ILE A 820 -12.59 5.81 28.60
C ILE A 820 -12.43 7.03 27.69
N PHE A 821 -13.52 7.74 27.38
CA PHE A 821 -13.55 8.85 26.42
C PHE A 821 -14.36 10.05 26.93
N ASN A 822 -13.92 11.27 26.64
CA ASN A 822 -14.67 12.49 26.95
C ASN A 822 -15.83 12.73 25.96
N ALA A 823 -16.96 13.27 26.45
CA ALA A 823 -18.16 13.61 25.71
C ALA A 823 -17.90 14.38 24.39
N ILE A 824 -16.87 15.23 24.37
CA ILE A 824 -16.51 16.05 23.20
C ILE A 824 -16.05 15.21 22.00
N HIS A 825 -15.60 13.96 22.23
CA HIS A 825 -15.15 13.03 21.20
C HIS A 825 -16.23 12.04 20.77
N LEU A 826 -17.40 12.09 21.40
CA LEU A 826 -18.51 11.16 21.19
C LEU A 826 -19.61 11.80 20.33
N LEU A 827 -20.27 10.98 19.53
CA LEU A 827 -21.49 11.33 18.83
C LEU A 827 -22.49 10.17 18.94
N LYS A 828 -23.78 10.48 19.04
CA LYS A 828 -24.83 9.44 19.10
C LYS A 828 -24.86 8.63 17.79
N TYR A 829 -24.95 7.31 17.92
CA TYR A 829 -25.15 6.35 16.83
C TYR A 829 -26.60 5.89 16.83
N PHE A 830 -27.22 5.82 15.65
CA PHE A 830 -28.62 5.45 15.46
C PHE A 830 -28.69 4.07 14.79
N LYS A 831 -29.44 3.14 15.39
CA LYS A 831 -29.78 1.87 14.76
C LYS A 831 -30.96 2.04 13.81
#